data_AF-A0A016WBJ0-F1
#
_entry.id   AF-A0A016WBJ0-F1
#
_cell.length_a   1.000
_cell.length_b   1.000
_cell.length_c   1.000
_cell.angle_alpha   90.00
_cell.angle_beta   90.00
_cell.angle_gamma   90.00
#
_symmetry.space_group_name_H-M   'P 1'
#
loop_
_entity.id
_entity.type
_entity.pdbx_description
1 polymer ?
#
loop_
_entity_poly.entity_id
_entity_poly.type
_entity_poly.pdbx_seq_one_letter_code
_entity_poly.pdbx_strand_id
1 'polypeptide(L)'
;MEQLIDQIRQKELLLIRKAYLVRNVIDSLNTASAFMVALFSFAAYMLSSSSHELTPQVAFVSLTLFMQLRAPMVIIAMLIGQMVQAVVSNKRLKQYFIADELDSSTVERHPLHNATKDAVEFEDFSATWDYNESSPSTLQNINLNAARGTLIAVVGKVGSGKSSLLSALLGEMGKLRGRIGLRGKVAYVPQLPWIQNMTVRDNILFGKPFDKHRYSQVLSACTLKADLRSLANGDMTEIGEKGINLSGGQKARISLARAIYQDCDVYLLDDPLSAVDAHVGKHIFENVLGPHGLIRQKTRILVTHRLSYVKQADEIVVLGDGQIIEIGRYNDLMEKCDVFAKFVSEYSSKSKDDEEDDDSIDDVSLLENVDVDMDKSNLSNLSKSPVRNSTSSIQFSHMLNEDGGQLIKKELVKSGHVKLSVYHLYLKAASYWISFLFFSLYSGFQMFNVLRMFWLSAWTDEYVDYHENRTSLGVRLGVYGGLGIIESTCYFLSLVCLAFAALSASYNLHAPLLHNLLRSPMSFFDTTPLGRILNRCAKDIEVVDIFLPLDFRYLGLCILQLLSTLTIIVISTPIFVVVLVPLAIIYYFFLRFYVPTSRQLKRLESTHRSPIYSHFSETIQGAATIRAFNKVEEFRNASGNVVDAFIKCRYSNVVSNRWLAIRLEFIGNLVDSLTLISRCSLLPAVSDATLVATEHACCCLHCDATTFRRSINAAYEKCDEVQCVVRARDERKSDLKIRNSKVGGSEKYQNIRSAGSWKSKVEIVTCL
;
A
#
# COMPACT_ATOMS: atom_id res chain seq x y z
N MET A 1 -7.06 15.48 -18.84
CA MET A 1 -6.87 14.41 -17.84
C MET A 1 -7.70 14.64 -16.58
N GLU A 2 -7.56 15.77 -15.88
CA GLU A 2 -8.35 16.13 -14.67
C GLU A 2 -9.86 15.96 -14.90
N GLN A 3 -10.40 16.57 -15.96
CA GLN A 3 -11.82 16.47 -16.34
C GLN A 3 -12.29 15.03 -16.61
N LEU A 4 -11.44 14.17 -17.18
CA LEU A 4 -11.79 12.77 -17.46
C LEU A 4 -11.95 11.99 -16.16
N ILE A 5 -11.03 12.18 -15.22
CA ILE A 5 -11.08 11.53 -13.90
C ILE A 5 -12.31 12.02 -13.13
N ASP A 6 -12.61 13.33 -13.16
CA ASP A 6 -13.79 13.88 -12.52
C ASP A 6 -15.11 13.33 -13.10
N GLN A 7 -15.19 13.15 -14.42
CA GLN A 7 -16.36 12.50 -15.06
C GLN A 7 -16.56 11.06 -14.59
N ILE A 8 -15.47 10.30 -14.45
CA ILE A 8 -15.52 8.93 -13.92
C ILE A 8 -15.96 8.96 -12.44
N ARG A 9 -15.40 9.87 -11.64
CA ARG A 9 -15.73 10.02 -10.23
C ARG A 9 -17.19 10.40 -10.01
N GLN A 10 -17.77 11.24 -10.85
CA GLN A 10 -19.20 11.57 -10.77
C GLN A 10 -20.08 10.34 -11.02
N LYS A 11 -19.75 9.51 -12.02
CA LYS A 11 -20.46 8.25 -12.27
C LYS A 11 -20.34 7.29 -11.09
N GLU A 12 -19.15 7.20 -10.50
CA GLU A 12 -18.90 6.40 -9.29
C GLU A 12 -19.74 6.88 -8.10
N LEU A 13 -19.75 8.19 -7.81
CA LEU A 13 -20.55 8.76 -6.71
C LEU A 13 -22.06 8.54 -6.90
N LEU A 14 -22.57 8.51 -8.13
CA LEU A 14 -23.96 8.16 -8.41
C LEU A 14 -24.26 6.70 -8.07
N LEU A 15 -23.34 5.78 -8.34
CA LEU A 15 -23.48 4.37 -7.96
C LEU A 15 -23.38 4.20 -6.44
N ILE A 16 -22.44 4.88 -5.80
CA ILE A 16 -22.29 4.89 -4.33
C ILE A 16 -23.56 5.44 -3.68
N ARG A 17 -24.16 6.51 -4.23
CA ARG A 17 -25.46 7.05 -3.76
C ARG A 17 -26.57 6.01 -3.84
N LYS A 18 -26.72 5.33 -4.98
CA LYS A 18 -27.73 4.27 -5.13
C LYS A 18 -27.51 3.15 -4.13
N ALA A 19 -26.27 2.71 -3.96
CA ALA A 19 -25.91 1.67 -3.00
C ALA A 19 -26.22 2.10 -1.56
N TYR A 20 -25.89 3.33 -1.17
CA TYR A 20 -26.22 3.88 0.15
C TYR A 20 -27.72 3.94 0.40
N LEU A 21 -28.52 4.40 -0.57
CA LEU A 21 -29.97 4.47 -0.40
C LEU A 21 -30.58 3.08 -0.20
N VAL A 22 -30.18 2.09 -1.02
CA VAL A 22 -30.64 0.71 -0.86
C VAL A 22 -30.22 0.15 0.51
N ARG A 23 -28.96 0.36 0.90
CA ARG A 23 -28.45 -0.08 2.20
C ARG A 23 -29.18 0.57 3.37
N ASN A 24 -29.47 1.87 3.29
CA ASN A 24 -30.18 2.60 4.33
C ASN A 24 -31.62 2.06 4.50
N VAL A 25 -32.30 1.71 3.41
CA VAL A 25 -33.62 1.06 3.49
C VAL A 25 -33.51 -0.28 4.21
N ILE A 26 -32.53 -1.11 3.86
CA ILE A 26 -32.29 -2.41 4.50
C ILE A 26 -31.95 -2.23 5.99
N ASP A 27 -31.05 -1.30 6.33
CA ASP A 27 -30.64 -1.04 7.72
C ASP A 27 -31.78 -0.48 8.56
N SER A 28 -32.66 0.35 7.98
CA SER A 28 -33.88 0.84 8.64
C SER A 28 -34.89 -0.27 8.86
N LEU A 29 -35.15 -1.14 7.88
CA LEU A 29 -36.03 -2.31 8.03
C LEU A 29 -35.50 -3.28 9.08
N ASN A 30 -34.18 -3.53 9.09
CA ASN A 30 -33.54 -4.36 10.11
C ASN A 30 -33.67 -3.76 11.51
N THR A 31 -33.63 -2.43 11.63
CA THR A 31 -33.83 -1.74 12.91
C THR A 31 -35.30 -1.77 13.34
N ALA A 32 -36.22 -1.60 12.39
CA ALA A 32 -37.65 -1.68 12.61
C ALA A 32 -38.13 -3.09 13.00
N SER A 33 -37.45 -4.13 12.52
CA SER A 33 -37.88 -5.53 12.68
C SER A 33 -38.19 -5.92 14.13
N ALA A 34 -37.37 -5.51 15.09
CA ALA A 34 -37.52 -5.92 16.47
C ALA A 34 -38.74 -5.29 17.15
N PHE A 35 -39.04 -4.01 16.89
CA PHE A 35 -40.27 -3.40 17.43
C PHE A 35 -41.50 -3.92 16.68
N MET A 36 -41.40 -4.18 15.37
CA MET A 36 -42.52 -4.72 14.58
C MET A 36 -42.90 -6.12 15.07
N VAL A 37 -41.91 -7.01 15.26
CA VAL A 37 -42.12 -8.35 15.81
C VAL A 37 -42.74 -8.24 17.21
N ALA A 38 -42.21 -7.38 18.08
CA ALA A 38 -42.80 -7.15 19.40
C ALA A 38 -44.25 -6.66 19.33
N LEU A 39 -44.56 -5.66 18.48
CA LEU A 39 -45.90 -5.12 18.30
C LEU A 39 -46.89 -6.21 17.84
N PHE A 40 -46.53 -6.99 16.81
CA PHE A 40 -47.40 -8.05 16.28
C PHE A 40 -47.56 -9.20 17.27
N SER A 41 -46.48 -9.62 17.95
CA SER A 41 -46.54 -10.67 18.96
C SER A 41 -47.40 -10.26 20.17
N PHE A 42 -47.23 -9.04 20.69
CA PHE A 42 -48.04 -8.54 21.81
C PHE A 42 -49.51 -8.33 21.39
N ALA A 43 -49.76 -7.81 20.19
CA ALA A 43 -51.12 -7.68 19.67
C ALA A 43 -51.80 -9.04 19.52
N ALA A 44 -51.13 -10.04 18.92
CA ALA A 44 -51.67 -11.38 18.75
C ALA A 44 -51.93 -12.07 20.09
N TYR A 45 -51.01 -11.95 21.05
CA TYR A 45 -51.15 -12.53 22.39
C TYR A 45 -52.40 -11.98 23.12
N MET A 46 -52.57 -10.65 23.11
CA MET A 46 -53.69 -9.98 23.78
C MET A 46 -55.03 -10.15 23.06
N LEU A 47 -55.04 -10.25 21.73
CA LEU A 47 -56.27 -10.45 20.94
C LEU A 47 -56.76 -11.90 20.97
N SER A 48 -55.89 -12.87 21.29
CA SER A 48 -56.24 -14.29 21.27
C SER A 48 -57.16 -14.72 22.43
N SER A 49 -57.10 -14.07 23.59
CA SER A 49 -57.95 -14.41 24.74
C SER A 49 -58.02 -13.21 25.70
N SER A 50 -59.20 -12.97 26.26
CA SER A 50 -59.41 -11.93 27.29
C SER A 50 -58.72 -12.24 28.62
N SER A 51 -58.23 -13.46 28.81
CA SER A 51 -57.46 -13.90 29.99
C SER A 51 -55.95 -13.68 29.87
N HIS A 52 -55.45 -13.33 28.68
CA HIS A 52 -54.04 -13.03 28.49
C HIS A 52 -53.77 -11.57 28.88
N GLU A 53 -53.02 -11.39 29.95
CA GLU A 53 -52.54 -10.08 30.40
C GLU A 53 -51.05 -9.95 30.11
N LEU A 54 -50.64 -8.79 29.61
CA LEU A 54 -49.25 -8.50 29.28
C LEU A 54 -48.51 -8.10 30.57
N THR A 55 -48.09 -9.10 31.35
CA THR A 55 -47.28 -8.87 32.55
C THR A 55 -45.89 -8.34 32.17
N PRO A 56 -45.23 -7.57 33.07
CA PRO A 56 -43.87 -7.07 32.82
C PRO A 56 -42.89 -8.19 32.44
N GLN A 57 -42.96 -9.33 33.14
CA GLN A 57 -42.11 -10.49 32.89
C GLN A 57 -42.26 -11.01 31.44
N VAL A 58 -43.49 -11.18 30.94
CA VAL A 58 -43.73 -11.66 29.58
C VAL A 58 -43.27 -10.64 28.53
N ALA A 59 -43.55 -9.34 28.74
CA ALA A 59 -43.21 -8.30 27.78
C ALA A 59 -41.69 -8.12 27.61
N PHE A 60 -40.97 -7.93 28.71
CA PHE A 60 -39.56 -7.58 28.64
C PHE A 60 -38.64 -8.80 28.38
N VAL A 61 -39.01 -10.01 28.83
CA VAL A 61 -38.30 -11.23 28.43
C VAL A 61 -38.44 -11.47 26.93
N SER A 62 -39.65 -11.34 26.38
CA SER A 62 -39.89 -11.46 24.93
C SER A 62 -39.10 -10.43 24.13
N LEU A 63 -39.12 -9.16 24.58
CA LEU A 63 -38.36 -8.08 23.96
C LEU A 63 -36.85 -8.36 23.94
N THR A 64 -36.29 -8.87 25.05
CA THR A 64 -34.88 -9.25 25.15
C THR A 64 -34.54 -10.37 24.17
N LEU A 65 -35.38 -11.40 24.06
CA LEU A 65 -35.19 -12.49 23.09
C LEU A 65 -35.25 -11.99 21.64
N PHE A 66 -36.19 -11.09 21.31
CA PHE A 66 -36.27 -10.49 19.96
C PHE A 66 -35.01 -9.68 19.62
N MET A 67 -34.46 -8.94 20.59
CA MET A 67 -33.21 -8.18 20.38
C MET A 67 -32.00 -9.10 20.24
N GLN A 68 -31.92 -10.20 21.00
CA GLN A 68 -30.85 -11.19 20.86
C GLN A 68 -30.89 -11.90 19.51
N LEU A 69 -32.07 -12.20 18.97
CA LEU A 69 -32.24 -12.82 17.65
C LEU A 69 -31.80 -11.92 16.48
N ARG A 70 -31.84 -10.60 16.68
CA ARG A 70 -31.49 -9.62 15.63
C ARG A 70 -30.04 -9.75 15.15
N ALA A 71 -29.08 -9.89 16.07
CA ALA A 71 -27.67 -9.93 15.72
C ALA A 71 -27.29 -11.15 14.84
N PRO A 72 -27.70 -12.39 15.17
CA PRO A 72 -27.54 -13.54 14.29
C PRO A 72 -28.20 -13.35 12.91
N MET A 73 -29.40 -12.78 12.83
CA MET A 73 -30.11 -12.57 11.56
C MET A 73 -29.32 -11.67 10.60
N VAL A 74 -28.74 -10.58 11.12
CA VAL A 74 -27.88 -9.69 10.33
C VAL A 74 -26.58 -10.38 9.90
N ILE A 75 -25.97 -11.18 10.80
CA ILE A 75 -24.73 -11.91 10.51
C ILE A 75 -24.95 -12.95 9.40
N ILE A 76 -26.07 -13.68 9.41
CA ILE A 76 -26.38 -14.67 8.37
C ILE A 76 -26.42 -14.02 6.98
N ALA A 77 -27.11 -12.86 6.85
CA ALA A 77 -27.17 -12.14 5.59
C ALA A 77 -25.77 -11.68 5.11
N MET A 78 -24.92 -11.21 6.03
CA MET A 78 -23.54 -10.83 5.71
C MET A 78 -22.67 -12.03 5.30
N LEU A 79 -22.84 -13.17 5.97
CA LEU A 79 -22.09 -14.40 5.68
C LEU A 79 -22.37 -14.93 4.28
N ILE A 80 -23.62 -14.84 3.79
CA ILE A 80 -23.96 -15.22 2.41
C ILE A 80 -23.13 -14.41 1.42
N GLY A 81 -23.04 -13.08 1.60
CA GLY A 81 -22.25 -12.21 0.74
C GLY A 81 -20.75 -12.51 0.79
N GLN A 82 -20.21 -12.74 1.98
CA GLN A 82 -18.80 -13.11 2.17
C GLN A 82 -18.49 -14.48 1.55
N MET A 83 -19.41 -15.44 1.64
CA MET A 83 -19.28 -16.75 1.03
C MET A 83 -19.20 -16.66 -0.50
N VAL A 84 -20.08 -15.86 -1.12
CA VAL A 84 -20.03 -15.62 -2.58
C VAL A 84 -18.68 -15.00 -2.97
N GLN A 85 -18.20 -13.99 -2.23
CA GLN A 85 -16.90 -13.37 -2.48
C GLN A 85 -15.74 -14.36 -2.31
N ALA A 86 -15.80 -15.23 -1.30
CA ALA A 86 -14.80 -16.27 -1.07
C ALA A 86 -14.78 -17.29 -2.23
N VAL A 87 -15.95 -17.72 -2.72
CA VAL A 87 -16.06 -18.62 -3.88
C VAL A 87 -15.44 -18.00 -5.14
N VAL A 88 -15.73 -16.73 -5.43
CA VAL A 88 -15.16 -16.03 -6.60
C VAL A 88 -13.64 -15.86 -6.45
N SER A 89 -13.16 -15.50 -5.26
CA SER A 89 -11.73 -15.34 -4.99
C SER A 89 -11.00 -16.68 -5.11
N ASN A 90 -11.58 -17.75 -4.58
CA ASN A 90 -11.06 -19.10 -4.72
C ASN A 90 -11.03 -19.57 -6.19
N LYS A 91 -12.03 -19.20 -7.00
CA LYS A 91 -12.02 -19.48 -8.44
C LYS A 91 -10.83 -18.82 -9.13
N ARG A 92 -10.53 -17.55 -8.81
CA ARG A 92 -9.37 -16.83 -9.36
C ARG A 92 -8.05 -17.45 -8.91
N LEU A 93 -7.93 -17.79 -7.62
CA LEU A 93 -6.75 -18.48 -7.09
C LEU A 93 -6.55 -19.85 -7.75
N LYS A 94 -7.62 -20.64 -7.90
CA LYS A 94 -7.59 -21.92 -8.59
C LYS A 94 -7.14 -21.77 -10.04
N GLN A 95 -7.68 -20.80 -10.77
CA GLN A 95 -7.26 -20.51 -12.15
C GLN A 95 -5.77 -20.15 -12.22
N TYR A 96 -5.27 -19.39 -11.25
CA TYR A 96 -3.85 -19.03 -11.17
C TYR A 96 -2.96 -20.24 -10.82
N PHE A 97 -3.34 -21.07 -9.84
CA PHE A 97 -2.55 -22.24 -9.43
C PHE A 97 -2.59 -23.42 -10.41
N ILE A 98 -3.55 -23.45 -11.34
CA ILE A 98 -3.64 -24.46 -12.41
C ILE A 98 -3.06 -23.92 -13.73
N ALA A 99 -2.66 -22.64 -13.78
CA ALA A 99 -2.02 -22.10 -14.97
C ALA A 99 -0.74 -22.89 -15.28
N ASP A 100 -0.48 -23.09 -16.58
CA ASP A 100 0.65 -23.90 -17.03
C ASP A 100 1.98 -23.33 -16.52
N GLU A 101 2.83 -24.21 -15.99
CA GLU A 101 4.15 -23.87 -15.50
C GLU A 101 5.22 -24.10 -16.58
N LEU A 102 6.31 -23.33 -16.50
CA LEU A 102 7.46 -23.54 -17.37
C LEU A 102 8.11 -24.89 -17.06
N ASP A 103 8.30 -25.72 -18.09
CA ASP A 103 8.97 -27.00 -17.96
C ASP A 103 10.49 -26.81 -17.78
N SER A 104 10.96 -27.09 -16.56
CA SER A 104 12.38 -27.03 -16.19
C SER A 104 13.28 -27.98 -16.99
N SER A 105 12.71 -29.00 -17.64
CA SER A 105 13.43 -29.94 -18.51
C SER A 105 13.58 -29.45 -19.95
N THR A 106 13.06 -28.27 -20.27
CA THR A 106 13.20 -27.64 -21.60
C THR A 106 14.66 -27.43 -21.98
N VAL A 107 15.48 -27.00 -21.02
CA VAL A 107 16.91 -26.74 -21.21
C VAL A 107 17.70 -27.73 -20.37
N GLU A 108 18.53 -28.54 -21.02
CA GLU A 108 19.40 -29.49 -20.34
C GLU A 108 20.61 -28.78 -19.75
N ARG A 109 20.52 -28.50 -18.44
CA ARG A 109 21.55 -27.78 -17.70
C ARG A 109 22.55 -28.76 -17.09
N HIS A 110 23.80 -28.70 -17.54
CA HIS A 110 24.89 -29.51 -16.99
C HIS A 110 25.98 -28.63 -16.37
N PRO A 111 26.72 -29.12 -15.35
CA PRO A 111 27.89 -28.42 -14.85
C PRO A 111 28.98 -28.35 -15.93
N LEU A 112 29.81 -27.30 -15.85
CA LEU A 112 30.95 -27.15 -16.76
C LEU A 112 31.99 -28.24 -16.44
N HIS A 113 32.17 -29.22 -17.35
CA HIS A 113 33.20 -30.25 -17.25
C HIS A 113 34.30 -30.04 -18.30
N ASN A 114 35.56 -30.33 -17.99
CA ASN A 114 36.68 -30.03 -18.90
C ASN A 114 36.63 -30.77 -20.24
N ALA A 115 35.93 -31.89 -20.32
CA ALA A 115 35.86 -32.74 -21.52
C ALA A 115 34.91 -32.23 -22.61
N THR A 116 34.00 -31.31 -22.31
CA THR A 116 32.98 -30.83 -23.26
C THR A 116 33.48 -29.60 -24.01
N LYS A 117 33.48 -29.65 -25.35
CA LYS A 117 33.97 -28.56 -26.22
C LYS A 117 33.04 -27.35 -26.22
N ASP A 118 31.74 -27.61 -26.20
CA ASP A 118 30.73 -26.58 -26.41
C ASP A 118 30.01 -26.20 -25.12
N ALA A 119 29.66 -24.92 -25.01
CA ALA A 119 28.96 -24.33 -23.86
C ALA A 119 27.45 -24.26 -24.09
N VAL A 120 27.00 -24.05 -25.33
CA VAL A 120 25.59 -23.97 -25.73
C VAL A 120 25.38 -24.77 -27.00
N GLU A 121 24.38 -25.64 -27.00
CA GLU A 121 24.04 -26.53 -28.13
C GLU A 121 22.54 -26.42 -28.41
N PHE A 122 22.16 -26.11 -29.65
CA PHE A 122 20.80 -26.18 -30.17
C PHE A 122 20.75 -27.25 -31.27
N GLU A 123 19.86 -28.23 -31.13
CA GLU A 123 19.64 -29.30 -32.12
C GLU A 123 18.17 -29.32 -32.53
N ASP A 124 17.88 -28.99 -33.80
CA ASP A 124 16.55 -28.95 -34.43
C ASP A 124 15.49 -28.25 -33.56
N PHE A 125 15.87 -27.17 -32.90
CA PHE A 125 15.04 -26.57 -31.86
C PHE A 125 13.95 -25.68 -32.44
N SER A 126 12.72 -25.84 -31.94
CA SER A 126 11.58 -24.97 -32.29
C SER A 126 10.77 -24.63 -31.06
N ALA A 127 10.37 -23.37 -30.94
CA ALA A 127 9.68 -22.85 -29.77
C ALA A 127 8.67 -21.74 -30.09
N THR A 128 7.72 -21.56 -29.17
CA THR A 128 6.65 -20.55 -29.24
C THR A 128 6.41 -19.92 -27.87
N TRP A 129 5.84 -18.72 -27.87
CA TRP A 129 5.38 -18.03 -26.66
C TRP A 129 3.98 -18.49 -26.24
N ASP A 130 3.13 -18.86 -27.20
CA ASP A 130 1.77 -19.34 -26.96
C ASP A 130 1.72 -20.86 -27.10
N TYR A 131 1.30 -21.55 -26.05
CA TYR A 131 1.09 -23.01 -26.06
C TYR A 131 -0.12 -23.45 -26.90
N ASN A 132 -0.83 -22.52 -27.55
CA ASN A 132 -1.89 -22.85 -28.49
C ASN A 132 -1.26 -23.42 -29.77
N GLU A 133 -1.60 -24.66 -30.11
CA GLU A 133 -1.13 -25.41 -31.30
C GLU A 133 -1.38 -24.68 -32.64
N SER A 134 -2.26 -23.67 -32.65
CA SER A 134 -2.58 -22.87 -33.84
C SER A 134 -1.66 -21.66 -34.06
N SER A 135 -0.78 -21.33 -33.12
CA SER A 135 0.16 -20.21 -33.27
C SER A 135 1.40 -20.64 -34.07
N PRO A 136 1.87 -19.83 -35.05
CA PRO A 136 3.10 -20.15 -35.76
C PRO A 136 4.28 -20.14 -34.79
N SER A 137 5.19 -21.10 -34.96
CA SER A 137 6.42 -21.17 -34.19
C SER A 137 7.25 -19.90 -34.36
N THR A 138 7.58 -19.25 -33.25
CA THR A 138 8.38 -18.03 -33.23
C THR A 138 9.85 -18.31 -33.58
N LEU A 139 10.35 -19.47 -33.14
CA LEU A 139 11.66 -20.00 -33.51
C LEU A 139 11.50 -21.34 -34.20
N GLN A 140 12.18 -21.53 -35.33
CA GLN A 140 12.00 -22.66 -36.23
C GLN A 140 13.35 -23.27 -36.62
N ASN A 141 13.49 -24.59 -36.39
CA ASN A 141 14.65 -25.39 -36.78
C ASN A 141 16.00 -24.73 -36.47
N ILE A 142 16.14 -24.17 -35.26
CA ILE A 142 17.35 -23.52 -34.80
C ILE A 142 18.41 -24.59 -34.53
N ASN A 143 19.52 -24.50 -35.26
CA ASN A 143 20.73 -25.31 -35.09
C ASN A 143 21.91 -24.35 -34.88
N LEU A 144 22.49 -24.38 -33.68
CA LEU A 144 23.57 -23.47 -33.27
C LEU A 144 24.45 -24.18 -32.25
N ASN A 145 25.76 -24.11 -32.46
CA ASN A 145 26.72 -24.64 -31.50
C ASN A 145 27.71 -23.55 -31.09
N ALA A 146 27.79 -23.25 -29.79
CA ALA A 146 28.68 -22.24 -29.24
C ALA A 146 29.83 -22.88 -28.48
N ALA A 147 31.02 -22.81 -29.06
CA ALA A 147 32.25 -23.25 -28.40
C ALA A 147 32.54 -22.43 -27.13
N ARG A 148 33.39 -22.98 -26.26
CA ARG A 148 33.79 -22.29 -25.03
C ARG A 148 34.68 -21.08 -25.29
N GLY A 149 34.41 -20.00 -24.57
CA GLY A 149 35.21 -18.78 -24.60
C GLY A 149 35.00 -17.90 -25.83
N THR A 150 34.14 -18.29 -26.76
CA THR A 150 33.86 -17.53 -27.98
C THR A 150 32.91 -16.37 -27.72
N LEU A 151 33.05 -15.33 -28.55
CA LEU A 151 32.11 -14.22 -28.68
C LEU A 151 31.26 -14.43 -29.93
N ILE A 152 29.97 -14.73 -29.74
CA ILE A 152 28.98 -14.90 -30.81
C ILE A 152 28.11 -13.65 -30.88
N ALA A 153 28.05 -13.03 -32.05
CA ALA A 153 27.14 -11.91 -32.31
C ALA A 153 25.87 -12.38 -33.03
N VAL A 154 24.70 -12.04 -32.50
CA VAL A 154 23.42 -12.37 -33.14
C VAL A 154 22.83 -11.10 -33.75
N VAL A 155 22.63 -11.10 -35.06
CA VAL A 155 22.17 -9.96 -35.86
C VAL A 155 20.93 -10.31 -36.67
N GLY A 156 20.15 -9.30 -37.04
CA GLY A 156 18.94 -9.48 -37.84
C GLY A 156 17.96 -8.32 -37.71
N LYS A 157 16.98 -8.28 -38.63
CA LYS A 157 15.94 -7.24 -38.65
C LYS A 157 15.16 -7.16 -37.34
N VAL A 158 14.58 -6.00 -37.04
CA VAL A 158 13.70 -5.85 -35.87
C VAL A 158 12.54 -6.86 -35.98
N GLY A 159 12.23 -7.56 -34.89
CA GLY A 159 11.21 -8.62 -34.89
C GLY A 159 11.66 -10.00 -35.39
N SER A 160 12.92 -10.20 -35.78
CA SER A 160 13.39 -11.49 -36.31
C SER A 160 13.51 -12.64 -35.30
N GLY A 161 13.21 -12.41 -34.01
CA GLY A 161 13.29 -13.44 -32.95
C GLY A 161 14.56 -13.45 -32.11
N LYS A 162 15.41 -12.40 -32.17
CA LYS A 162 16.71 -12.36 -31.45
C LYS A 162 16.57 -12.48 -29.92
N SER A 163 15.71 -11.68 -29.30
CA SER A 163 15.44 -11.77 -27.86
C SER A 163 14.69 -13.05 -27.49
N SER A 164 13.89 -13.60 -28.41
CA SER A 164 13.27 -14.92 -28.26
C SER A 164 14.32 -16.02 -28.21
N LEU A 165 15.40 -15.96 -29.02
CA LEU A 165 16.50 -16.93 -28.98
C LEU A 165 17.18 -16.95 -27.60
N LEU A 166 17.43 -15.78 -27.00
CA LEU A 166 17.97 -15.71 -25.63
C LEU A 166 16.97 -16.22 -24.59
N SER A 167 15.68 -15.91 -24.74
CA SER A 167 14.62 -16.41 -23.87
C SER A 167 14.49 -17.94 -23.92
N ALA A 168 14.67 -18.54 -25.09
CA ALA A 168 14.71 -19.98 -25.26
C ALA A 168 15.90 -20.62 -24.49
N LEU A 169 17.09 -20.01 -24.54
CA LEU A 169 18.24 -20.46 -23.74
C LEU A 169 18.02 -20.38 -22.22
N LEU A 170 17.24 -19.40 -21.78
CA LEU A 170 16.86 -19.27 -20.38
C LEU A 170 15.80 -20.30 -19.95
N GLY A 171 15.09 -20.91 -20.90
CA GLY A 171 13.95 -21.81 -20.65
C GLY A 171 12.65 -21.05 -20.38
N GLU A 172 12.53 -19.83 -20.92
CA GLU A 172 11.35 -18.95 -20.74
C GLU A 172 10.29 -19.13 -21.83
N MET A 173 10.56 -19.97 -22.84
CA MET A 173 9.66 -20.26 -23.96
C MET A 173 9.22 -21.72 -23.99
N GLY A 174 8.03 -21.98 -24.52
CA GLY A 174 7.52 -23.34 -24.72
C GLY A 174 8.26 -24.08 -25.84
N LYS A 175 8.92 -25.19 -25.50
CA LYS A 175 9.58 -26.07 -26.46
C LYS A 175 8.55 -26.92 -27.21
N LEU A 176 8.61 -26.91 -28.54
CA LEU A 176 7.81 -27.77 -29.42
C LEU A 176 8.61 -29.00 -29.88
N ARG A 177 9.85 -28.78 -30.32
CA ARG A 177 10.75 -29.83 -30.85
C ARG A 177 12.20 -29.48 -30.52
N GLY A 178 13.05 -30.51 -30.48
CA GLY A 178 14.50 -30.38 -30.45
C GLY A 178 15.08 -30.34 -29.05
N ARG A 179 16.37 -30.02 -28.96
CA ARG A 179 17.13 -30.05 -27.71
C ARG A 179 17.92 -28.76 -27.53
N ILE A 180 17.98 -28.28 -26.28
CA ILE A 180 18.88 -27.21 -25.85
C ILE A 180 19.79 -27.78 -24.78
N GLY A 181 21.10 -27.78 -25.02
CA GLY A 181 22.13 -28.05 -24.03
C GLY A 181 22.78 -26.76 -23.55
N LEU A 182 22.82 -26.53 -22.24
CA LEU A 182 23.51 -25.39 -21.64
C LEU A 182 24.44 -25.85 -20.51
N ARG A 183 25.72 -25.49 -20.59
CA ARG A 183 26.76 -25.94 -19.66
C ARG A 183 27.33 -24.80 -18.83
N GLY A 184 27.22 -24.89 -17.50
CA GLY A 184 27.73 -23.89 -16.55
C GLY A 184 26.69 -22.88 -16.07
N LYS A 185 27.14 -21.87 -15.31
CA LYS A 185 26.27 -20.81 -14.78
C LYS A 185 25.98 -19.76 -15.86
N VAL A 186 24.77 -19.20 -15.85
CA VAL A 186 24.33 -18.19 -16.83
C VAL A 186 24.25 -16.81 -16.18
N ALA A 187 24.73 -15.79 -16.87
CA ALA A 187 24.42 -14.39 -16.58
C ALA A 187 23.55 -13.84 -17.70
N TYR A 188 22.49 -13.13 -17.35
CA TYR A 188 21.58 -12.51 -18.30
C TYR A 188 21.53 -11.00 -18.10
N VAL A 189 21.67 -10.26 -19.19
CA VAL A 189 21.45 -8.81 -19.25
C VAL A 189 20.27 -8.56 -20.20
N PRO A 190 19.08 -8.22 -19.67
CA PRO A 190 17.90 -7.95 -20.50
C PRO A 190 18.03 -6.61 -21.24
N GLN A 191 17.30 -6.48 -22.35
CA GLN A 191 17.21 -5.25 -23.13
C GLN A 191 16.67 -4.07 -22.31
N LEU A 192 15.68 -4.32 -21.46
CA LEU A 192 15.20 -3.37 -20.46
C LEU A 192 15.86 -3.69 -19.11
N PRO A 193 16.81 -2.87 -18.63
CA PRO A 193 17.53 -3.16 -17.40
C PRO A 193 16.60 -3.18 -16.18
N TRP A 194 16.62 -4.29 -15.44
CA TRP A 194 15.87 -4.43 -14.19
C TRP A 194 16.74 -4.10 -12.97
N ILE A 195 16.30 -3.11 -12.18
CA ILE A 195 17.04 -2.57 -11.03
C ILE A 195 16.15 -2.65 -9.79
N GLN A 196 16.73 -3.15 -8.70
CA GLN A 196 16.06 -3.36 -7.42
C GLN A 196 16.01 -2.07 -6.60
N ASN A 197 14.99 -1.92 -5.74
CA ASN A 197 14.88 -0.80 -4.81
C ASN A 197 15.83 -0.97 -3.61
N MET A 198 17.14 -0.93 -3.88
CA MET A 198 18.25 -1.10 -2.93
C MET A 198 19.41 -0.17 -3.32
N THR A 199 20.53 -0.21 -2.61
CA THR A 199 21.70 0.60 -2.97
C THR A 199 22.28 0.18 -4.34
N VAL A 200 23.03 1.08 -4.99
CA VAL A 200 23.77 0.74 -6.24
C VAL A 200 24.70 -0.44 -5.99
N ARG A 201 25.37 -0.46 -4.84
CA ARG A 201 26.26 -1.56 -4.44
C ARG A 201 25.50 -2.88 -4.34
N ASP A 202 24.40 -2.94 -3.62
CA ASP A 202 23.62 -4.17 -3.44
C ASP A 202 23.06 -4.68 -4.76
N ASN A 203 22.67 -3.77 -5.65
CA ASN A 203 22.25 -4.11 -7.01
C ASN A 203 23.35 -4.78 -7.83
N ILE A 204 24.61 -4.35 -7.72
CA ILE A 204 25.74 -4.94 -8.44
C ILE A 204 26.17 -6.26 -7.78
N LEU A 205 26.21 -6.31 -6.45
CA LEU A 205 26.59 -7.51 -5.69
C LEU A 205 25.58 -8.64 -5.86
N PHE A 206 24.28 -8.32 -5.89
CA PHE A 206 23.18 -9.26 -6.12
C PHE A 206 23.32 -10.55 -5.30
N GLY A 207 23.49 -10.39 -3.98
CA GLY A 207 23.64 -11.47 -3.01
C GLY A 207 25.03 -12.10 -2.89
N LYS A 208 26.03 -11.66 -3.65
CA LYS A 208 27.44 -12.08 -3.46
C LYS A 208 28.15 -11.23 -2.39
N PRO A 209 29.17 -11.78 -1.70
CA PRO A 209 29.98 -11.03 -0.76
C PRO A 209 30.75 -9.90 -1.45
N PHE A 210 30.96 -8.80 -0.73
CA PHE A 210 31.68 -7.64 -1.24
C PHE A 210 33.20 -7.89 -1.27
N ASP A 211 33.73 -8.07 -2.48
CA ASP A 211 35.16 -8.00 -2.80
C ASP A 211 35.51 -6.63 -3.40
N LYS A 212 36.29 -5.84 -2.67
CA LYS A 212 36.71 -4.48 -3.04
C LYS A 212 37.53 -4.43 -4.33
N HIS A 213 38.42 -5.39 -4.56
CA HIS A 213 39.31 -5.38 -5.73
C HIS A 213 38.50 -5.66 -7.00
N ARG A 214 37.75 -6.77 -7.00
CA ARG A 214 36.87 -7.14 -8.12
C ARG A 214 35.81 -6.07 -8.38
N TYR A 215 35.21 -5.52 -7.33
CA TYR A 215 34.19 -4.48 -7.45
C TYR A 215 34.75 -3.22 -8.12
N SER A 216 35.90 -2.73 -7.66
CA SER A 216 36.58 -1.57 -8.28
C SER A 216 36.94 -1.82 -9.75
N GLN A 217 37.40 -3.03 -10.08
CA GLN A 217 37.74 -3.43 -11.45
C GLN A 217 36.52 -3.40 -12.37
N VAL A 218 35.39 -3.98 -11.93
CA VAL A 218 34.11 -3.97 -12.68
C VAL A 218 33.61 -2.54 -12.86
N LEU A 219 33.66 -1.71 -11.82
CA LEU A 219 33.26 -0.31 -11.92
C LEU A 219 34.10 0.50 -12.91
N SER A 220 35.41 0.27 -13.01
CA SER A 220 36.23 0.88 -14.06
C SER A 220 35.90 0.36 -15.44
N ALA A 221 35.75 -0.95 -15.60
CA ALA A 221 35.51 -1.55 -16.91
C ALA A 221 34.15 -1.13 -17.51
N CYS A 222 33.14 -0.96 -16.66
CA CYS A 222 31.81 -0.46 -17.05
C CYS A 222 31.71 1.08 -17.06
N THR A 223 32.80 1.82 -16.84
CA THR A 223 32.83 3.30 -16.82
C THR A 223 31.83 3.91 -15.81
N LEU A 224 31.58 3.24 -14.68
CA LEU A 224 30.61 3.69 -13.67
C LEU A 224 31.22 4.65 -12.64
N LYS A 225 32.55 4.79 -12.59
CA LYS A 225 33.23 5.63 -11.59
C LYS A 225 32.81 7.11 -11.67
N ALA A 226 32.56 7.63 -12.89
CA ALA A 226 32.11 9.01 -13.07
C ALA A 226 30.66 9.19 -12.60
N ASP A 227 29.77 8.24 -12.94
CA ASP A 227 28.37 8.27 -12.50
C ASP A 227 28.23 8.17 -10.98
N LEU A 228 29.04 7.32 -10.34
CA LEU A 228 29.00 7.21 -8.89
C LEU A 228 29.43 8.52 -8.20
N ARG A 229 30.34 9.31 -8.78
CA ARG A 229 30.72 10.60 -8.19
C ARG A 229 29.61 11.65 -8.27
N SER A 230 28.70 11.55 -9.24
CA SER A 230 27.58 12.49 -9.35
C SER A 230 26.42 12.14 -8.42
N LEU A 231 26.36 10.90 -7.91
CA LEU A 231 25.38 10.49 -6.90
C LEU A 231 25.74 11.04 -5.52
N ALA A 232 24.73 11.50 -4.77
CA ALA A 232 24.90 12.13 -3.46
C ALA A 232 25.70 11.27 -2.46
N ASN A 233 25.56 9.95 -2.54
CA ASN A 233 26.16 8.97 -1.64
C ASN A 233 27.04 7.93 -2.35
N GLY A 234 27.46 8.22 -3.59
CA GLY A 234 28.21 7.25 -4.36
C GLY A 234 27.45 5.94 -4.57
N ASP A 235 28.13 4.81 -4.33
CA ASP A 235 27.59 3.46 -4.49
C ASP A 235 26.60 3.05 -3.40
N MET A 236 26.58 3.76 -2.27
CA MET A 236 25.62 3.55 -1.17
C MET A 236 24.30 4.31 -1.39
N THR A 237 24.15 5.03 -2.50
CA THR A 237 22.92 5.74 -2.84
C THR A 237 21.78 4.74 -3.06
N GLU A 238 20.66 4.93 -2.38
CA GLU A 238 19.46 4.13 -2.60
C GLU A 238 18.88 4.43 -3.98
N ILE A 239 18.74 3.38 -4.80
CA ILE A 239 18.10 3.47 -6.10
C ILE A 239 16.60 3.32 -5.87
N GLY A 240 15.82 4.35 -6.21
CA GLY A 240 14.36 4.31 -6.05
C GLY A 240 13.66 3.25 -6.92
N GLU A 241 12.35 3.09 -6.76
CA GLU A 241 11.55 2.11 -7.53
C GLU A 241 11.82 2.24 -9.05
N LYS A 242 12.13 1.11 -9.72
CA LYS A 242 12.52 1.04 -11.14
C LYS A 242 13.75 1.90 -11.53
N GLY A 243 14.54 2.32 -10.55
CA GLY A 243 15.72 3.14 -10.73
C GLY A 243 15.47 4.51 -11.31
N ILE A 244 14.41 5.21 -10.88
CA ILE A 244 14.07 6.56 -11.38
C ILE A 244 15.24 7.57 -11.32
N ASN A 245 16.18 7.35 -10.40
CA ASN A 245 17.36 8.20 -10.19
C ASN A 245 18.46 8.05 -11.25
N LEU A 246 18.30 7.12 -12.19
CA LEU A 246 19.33 6.72 -13.14
C LEU A 246 18.88 6.96 -14.57
N SER A 247 19.78 7.45 -15.41
CA SER A 247 19.56 7.51 -16.86
C SER A 247 19.47 6.10 -17.47
N GLY A 248 18.90 5.96 -18.67
CA GLY A 248 18.82 4.66 -19.37
C GLY A 248 20.18 4.00 -19.51
N GLY A 249 21.21 4.76 -19.93
CA GLY A 249 22.58 4.28 -20.03
C GLY A 249 23.23 3.92 -18.69
N GLN A 250 22.88 4.60 -17.59
CA GLN A 250 23.35 4.22 -16.25
C GLN A 250 22.71 2.89 -15.80
N LYS A 251 21.41 2.71 -16.02
CA LYS A 251 20.73 1.44 -15.69
C LYS A 251 21.32 0.27 -16.48
N ALA A 252 21.58 0.46 -17.76
CA ALA A 252 22.20 -0.56 -18.61
C ALA A 252 23.59 -0.95 -18.07
N ARG A 253 24.42 0.02 -17.72
CA ARG A 253 25.76 -0.22 -17.16
C ARG A 253 25.74 -0.89 -15.79
N ILE A 254 24.79 -0.54 -14.92
CA ILE A 254 24.63 -1.21 -13.61
C ILE A 254 24.16 -2.66 -13.80
N SER A 255 23.22 -2.92 -14.70
CA SER A 255 22.78 -4.27 -15.06
C SER A 255 23.92 -5.12 -15.63
N LEU A 256 24.73 -4.53 -16.51
CA LEU A 256 25.93 -5.18 -17.05
C LEU A 256 26.97 -5.44 -15.95
N ALA A 257 27.23 -4.47 -15.07
CA ALA A 257 28.14 -4.63 -13.94
C ALA A 257 27.69 -5.77 -13.00
N ARG A 258 26.38 -5.90 -12.74
CA ARG A 258 25.79 -7.02 -11.99
C ARG A 258 26.16 -8.36 -12.64
N ALA A 259 25.94 -8.50 -13.94
CA ALA A 259 26.25 -9.73 -14.67
C ALA A 259 27.74 -10.10 -14.58
N ILE A 260 28.65 -9.13 -14.74
CA ILE A 260 30.10 -9.36 -14.69
C ILE A 260 30.55 -9.74 -13.27
N TYR A 261 29.98 -9.10 -12.25
CA TYR A 261 30.32 -9.39 -10.86
C TYR A 261 29.89 -10.82 -10.45
N GLN A 262 28.80 -11.32 -11.04
CA GLN A 262 28.32 -12.70 -10.83
C GLN A 262 29.23 -13.80 -11.40
N ASP A 263 30.21 -13.47 -12.24
CA ASP A 263 31.24 -14.42 -12.70
C ASP A 263 30.70 -15.73 -13.29
N CYS A 264 29.73 -15.61 -14.19
CA CYS A 264 29.11 -16.78 -14.80
C CYS A 264 29.98 -17.38 -15.92
N ASP A 265 29.60 -18.55 -16.42
CA ASP A 265 30.33 -19.24 -17.49
C ASP A 265 29.83 -18.83 -18.88
N VAL A 266 28.53 -18.56 -18.98
CA VAL A 266 27.83 -18.12 -20.19
C VAL A 266 27.16 -16.76 -19.93
N TYR A 267 27.42 -15.80 -20.82
CA TYR A 267 26.84 -14.46 -20.77
C TYR A 267 25.86 -14.27 -21.93
N LEU A 268 24.59 -14.05 -21.61
CA LEU A 268 23.52 -13.73 -22.56
C LEU A 268 23.23 -12.23 -22.47
N LEU A 269 23.53 -11.51 -23.55
CA LEU A 269 23.51 -10.05 -23.57
C LEU A 269 22.52 -9.57 -24.63
N ASP A 270 21.38 -9.03 -24.18
CA ASP A 270 20.32 -8.54 -25.06
C ASP A 270 20.46 -7.03 -25.26
N ASP A 271 21.22 -6.63 -26.28
CA ASP A 271 21.52 -5.24 -26.66
C ASP A 271 21.93 -4.30 -25.52
N PRO A 272 22.96 -4.67 -24.71
CA PRO A 272 23.35 -3.93 -23.50
C PRO A 272 23.95 -2.53 -23.79
N LEU A 273 24.27 -2.23 -25.05
CA LEU A 273 24.92 -0.99 -25.47
C LEU A 273 23.97 -0.01 -26.19
N SER A 274 22.69 -0.34 -26.31
CA SER A 274 21.71 0.50 -27.03
C SER A 274 21.56 1.90 -26.45
N ALA A 275 21.44 2.00 -25.13
CA ALA A 275 21.18 3.24 -24.39
C ALA A 275 22.44 4.01 -23.95
N VAL A 276 23.64 3.60 -24.41
CA VAL A 276 24.91 4.28 -24.07
C VAL A 276 25.52 4.97 -25.29
N ASP A 277 26.17 6.11 -25.05
CA ASP A 277 26.88 6.88 -26.07
C ASP A 277 27.96 6.05 -26.75
N ALA A 278 28.28 6.35 -28.02
CA ALA A 278 29.22 5.56 -28.81
C ALA A 278 30.60 5.41 -28.14
N HIS A 279 31.15 6.49 -27.57
CA HIS A 279 32.45 6.46 -26.87
C HIS A 279 32.42 5.56 -25.62
N VAL A 280 31.38 5.68 -24.79
CA VAL A 280 31.20 4.84 -23.60
C VAL A 280 31.00 3.38 -24.01
N GLY A 281 30.20 3.14 -25.05
CA GLY A 281 29.98 1.82 -25.63
C GLY A 281 31.27 1.17 -26.11
N LYS A 282 32.14 1.92 -26.79
CA LYS A 282 33.45 1.44 -27.26
C LYS A 282 34.35 1.04 -26.09
N HIS A 283 34.42 1.87 -25.05
CA HIS A 283 35.20 1.56 -23.84
C HIS A 283 34.68 0.30 -23.13
N ILE A 284 33.36 0.14 -23.00
CA ILE A 284 32.77 -1.07 -22.41
C ILE A 284 33.06 -2.29 -23.28
N PHE A 285 32.94 -2.15 -24.60
CA PHE A 285 33.24 -3.24 -25.51
C PHE A 285 34.70 -3.69 -25.36
N GLU A 286 35.67 -2.79 -25.45
CA GLU A 286 37.09 -3.13 -25.36
C GLU A 286 37.49 -3.72 -24.00
N ASN A 287 36.99 -3.16 -22.90
CA ASN A 287 37.40 -3.55 -21.55
C ASN A 287 36.56 -4.67 -20.92
N VAL A 288 35.37 -4.97 -21.45
CA VAL A 288 34.47 -6.00 -20.92
C VAL A 288 34.22 -7.08 -21.96
N LEU A 289 33.55 -6.73 -23.07
CA LEU A 289 32.90 -7.70 -23.96
C LEU A 289 33.83 -8.30 -25.00
N GLY A 290 34.81 -7.52 -25.47
CA GLY A 290 35.69 -7.82 -26.59
C GLY A 290 36.78 -8.84 -26.25
N PRO A 291 37.70 -9.10 -27.20
CA PRO A 291 38.72 -10.13 -27.08
C PRO A 291 39.74 -9.84 -25.96
N HIS A 292 39.96 -8.57 -25.62
CA HIS A 292 40.85 -8.14 -24.54
C HIS A 292 40.12 -7.82 -23.23
N GLY A 293 38.80 -8.02 -23.18
CA GLY A 293 37.97 -7.63 -22.06
C GLY A 293 38.04 -8.56 -20.85
N LEU A 294 37.40 -8.12 -19.76
CA LEU A 294 37.39 -8.82 -18.47
C LEU A 294 36.80 -10.23 -18.54
N ILE A 295 35.81 -10.46 -19.41
CA ILE A 295 35.13 -11.75 -19.59
C ILE A 295 35.59 -12.51 -20.84
N ARG A 296 36.82 -12.25 -21.33
CA ARG A 296 37.36 -12.85 -22.57
C ARG A 296 37.43 -14.38 -22.62
N GLN A 297 37.54 -15.03 -21.47
CA GLN A 297 37.61 -16.50 -21.39
C GLN A 297 36.23 -17.15 -21.23
N LYS A 298 35.15 -16.35 -21.15
CA LYS A 298 33.79 -16.81 -20.95
C LYS A 298 33.04 -16.84 -22.28
N THR A 299 32.06 -17.72 -22.41
CA THR A 299 31.21 -17.77 -23.61
C THR A 299 30.25 -16.60 -23.56
N ARG A 300 30.16 -15.85 -24.66
CA ARG A 300 29.38 -14.60 -24.74
C ARG A 300 28.50 -14.64 -25.98
N ILE A 301 27.19 -14.52 -25.77
CA ILE A 301 26.21 -14.37 -26.84
C ILE A 301 25.67 -12.94 -26.76
N LEU A 302 26.07 -12.12 -27.73
CA LEU A 302 25.73 -10.71 -27.82
C LEU A 302 24.72 -10.49 -28.94
N VAL A 303 23.47 -10.23 -28.56
CA VAL A 303 22.48 -9.64 -29.48
C VAL A 303 22.77 -8.15 -29.54
N THR A 304 22.99 -7.60 -30.73
CA THR A 304 23.13 -6.15 -30.89
C THR A 304 22.68 -5.68 -32.26
N HIS A 305 22.18 -4.44 -32.28
CA HIS A 305 21.90 -3.71 -33.52
C HIS A 305 23.11 -2.90 -34.02
N ARG A 306 24.15 -2.72 -33.20
CA ARG A 306 25.33 -1.92 -33.55
C ARG A 306 26.39 -2.77 -34.26
N LEU A 307 26.46 -2.61 -35.58
CA LEU A 307 27.37 -3.38 -36.46
C LEU A 307 28.86 -3.16 -36.19
N SER A 308 29.26 -2.03 -35.60
CA SER A 308 30.66 -1.70 -35.33
C SER A 308 31.37 -2.75 -34.46
N TYR A 309 30.62 -3.39 -33.56
CA TYR A 309 31.13 -4.42 -32.65
C TYR A 309 31.09 -5.83 -33.23
N VAL A 310 30.21 -6.06 -34.20
CA VAL A 310 29.98 -7.37 -34.84
C VAL A 310 31.23 -7.84 -35.60
N LYS A 311 32.04 -6.91 -36.12
CA LYS A 311 33.31 -7.20 -36.80
C LYS A 311 34.35 -7.90 -35.92
N GLN A 312 34.26 -7.74 -34.60
CA GLN A 312 35.20 -8.31 -33.63
C GLN A 312 34.69 -9.62 -33.00
N ALA A 313 33.51 -10.10 -33.41
CA ALA A 313 32.98 -11.38 -32.96
C ALA A 313 33.71 -12.54 -33.64
N ASP A 314 33.86 -13.65 -32.91
CA ASP A 314 34.47 -14.87 -33.46
C ASP A 314 33.55 -15.52 -34.49
N GLU A 315 32.24 -15.48 -34.23
CA GLU A 315 31.18 -15.97 -35.10
C GLU A 315 29.97 -15.03 -35.07
N ILE A 316 29.26 -14.94 -36.19
CA ILE A 316 28.07 -14.13 -36.35
C ILE A 316 26.93 -15.03 -36.81
N VAL A 317 25.79 -14.93 -36.14
CA VAL A 317 24.56 -15.65 -36.45
C VAL A 317 23.55 -14.65 -37.03
N VAL A 318 23.16 -14.86 -38.29
CA VAL A 318 22.17 -14.03 -38.97
C VAL A 318 20.79 -14.67 -38.82
N LEU A 319 19.91 -13.99 -38.06
CA LEU A 319 18.56 -14.47 -37.77
C LEU A 319 17.51 -13.70 -38.60
N GLY A 320 16.70 -14.42 -39.35
CA GLY A 320 15.58 -13.87 -40.12
C GLY A 320 14.31 -14.70 -39.92
N ASP A 321 13.19 -14.03 -39.67
CA ASP A 321 11.86 -14.64 -39.51
C ASP A 321 11.84 -15.88 -38.60
N GLY A 322 12.60 -15.85 -37.50
CA GLY A 322 12.65 -16.94 -36.52
C GLY A 322 13.54 -18.14 -36.92
N GLN A 323 14.30 -18.04 -38.01
CA GLN A 323 15.22 -19.05 -38.51
C GLN A 323 16.65 -18.52 -38.59
N ILE A 324 17.63 -19.40 -38.41
CA ILE A 324 19.03 -19.07 -38.70
C ILE A 324 19.22 -19.16 -40.21
N ILE A 325 19.61 -18.03 -40.83
CA ILE A 325 19.88 -17.96 -42.26
C ILE A 325 21.29 -18.49 -42.54
N GLU A 326 22.28 -17.95 -41.83
CA GLU A 326 23.69 -18.30 -42.03
C GLU A 326 24.49 -18.04 -40.74
N ILE A 327 25.58 -18.80 -40.56
CA ILE A 327 26.53 -18.64 -39.46
C ILE A 327 27.95 -18.57 -40.06
N GLY A 328 28.74 -17.59 -39.67
CA GLY A 328 30.12 -17.49 -40.15
C GLY A 328 30.89 -16.31 -39.58
N ARG A 329 32.13 -16.14 -40.05
CA ARG A 329 32.93 -14.96 -39.73
C ARG A 329 32.48 -13.75 -40.56
N TYR A 330 32.82 -12.55 -40.09
CA TYR A 330 32.42 -11.31 -40.75
C TYR A 330 32.76 -11.25 -42.24
N ASN A 331 34.00 -11.57 -42.61
CA ASN A 331 34.45 -11.52 -44.00
C ASN A 331 33.72 -12.56 -44.87
N ASP A 332 33.53 -13.78 -44.34
CA ASP A 332 32.86 -14.86 -45.05
C ASP A 332 31.38 -14.53 -45.31
N LEU A 333 30.69 -13.93 -44.33
CA LEU A 333 29.29 -13.54 -44.46
C LEU A 333 29.09 -12.34 -45.39
N MET A 334 30.03 -11.40 -45.43
CA MET A 334 29.99 -10.28 -46.38
C MET A 334 30.08 -10.75 -47.84
N GLU A 335 30.79 -11.85 -48.10
CA GLU A 335 30.92 -12.42 -49.44
C GLU A 335 29.80 -13.41 -49.80
N LYS A 336 29.33 -14.21 -48.83
CA LYS A 336 28.40 -15.33 -49.10
C LYS A 336 26.94 -15.04 -48.79
N CYS A 337 26.64 -14.07 -47.93
CA CYS A 337 25.29 -13.81 -47.44
C CYS A 337 24.79 -12.43 -47.91
N ASP A 338 24.04 -12.40 -49.01
CA ASP A 338 23.41 -11.19 -49.53
C ASP A 338 22.51 -10.50 -48.49
N VAL A 339 21.85 -11.27 -47.62
CA VAL A 339 20.97 -10.74 -46.57
C VAL A 339 21.78 -9.96 -45.54
N PHE A 340 22.93 -10.48 -45.14
CA PHE A 340 23.83 -9.80 -44.22
C PHE A 340 24.49 -8.58 -44.87
N ALA A 341 24.98 -8.71 -46.11
CA ALA A 341 25.57 -7.59 -46.85
C ALA A 341 24.58 -6.43 -47.05
N LYS A 342 23.32 -6.74 -47.39
CA LYS A 342 22.23 -5.75 -47.48
C LYS A 342 21.89 -5.14 -46.11
N PHE A 343 21.89 -5.93 -45.05
CA PHE A 343 21.66 -5.44 -43.69
C PHE A 343 22.76 -4.47 -43.25
N VAL A 344 24.02 -4.76 -43.60
CA VAL A 344 25.17 -3.90 -43.30
C VAL A 344 25.14 -2.60 -44.11
N SER A 345 24.78 -2.65 -45.40
CA SER A 345 24.70 -1.46 -46.24
C SER A 345 23.56 -0.53 -45.83
N GLU A 346 22.37 -1.07 -45.52
CA GLU A 346 21.20 -0.31 -45.06
C GLU A 346 21.42 0.39 -43.72
N TYR A 347 22.21 -0.23 -42.82
CA TYR A 347 22.60 0.41 -41.56
C TYR A 347 23.70 1.46 -41.75
N SER A 348 24.65 1.21 -42.65
CA SER A 348 25.75 2.15 -42.93
C SER A 348 25.27 3.42 -43.64
N SER A 349 24.16 3.36 -44.37
CA SER A 349 23.50 4.55 -44.92
C SER A 349 22.77 5.35 -43.85
N LYS A 350 22.05 4.70 -42.93
CA LYS A 350 21.36 5.37 -41.82
C LYS A 350 22.31 6.06 -40.83
N SER A 351 23.47 5.46 -40.57
CA SER A 351 24.46 6.09 -39.70
C SER A 351 25.11 7.35 -40.29
N LYS A 352 25.02 7.56 -41.61
CA LYS A 352 25.49 8.81 -42.24
C LYS A 352 24.44 9.92 -42.14
N ASP A 353 23.16 9.58 -42.24
CA ASP A 353 22.07 10.55 -42.06
C ASP A 353 22.01 11.08 -40.60
N ASP A 354 22.38 10.26 -39.60
CA ASP A 354 22.48 10.68 -38.19
C ASP A 354 23.76 11.50 -37.88
N GLU A 355 24.78 11.46 -38.74
CA GLU A 355 26.02 12.26 -38.60
C GLU A 355 25.88 13.66 -39.25
N GLU A 356 24.97 13.86 -40.20
CA GLU A 356 24.76 15.16 -40.87
C GLU A 356 23.93 16.18 -40.04
N ASP A 357 23.27 15.76 -38.96
CA ASP A 357 22.52 16.66 -38.06
C ASP A 357 23.40 17.31 -36.96
N ASP A 358 24.66 16.86 -36.77
CA ASP A 358 25.59 17.39 -35.76
C ASP A 358 26.62 18.41 -36.32
N ASP A 359 26.65 18.62 -37.64
CA ASP A 359 27.62 19.50 -38.34
C ASP A 359 27.15 20.97 -38.50
N SER A 360 26.15 21.42 -37.73
CA SER A 360 25.63 22.81 -37.81
C SER A 360 26.01 23.74 -36.64
N ILE A 361 27.09 23.43 -35.91
CA ILE A 361 27.68 24.34 -34.92
C ILE A 361 29.19 24.48 -35.17
N ASP A 362 29.55 25.06 -36.30
CA ASP A 362 30.88 25.64 -36.52
C ASP A 362 30.72 27.03 -37.14
N ASP A 363 30.49 28.01 -36.26
CA ASP A 363 30.81 29.42 -36.50
C ASP A 363 30.68 30.18 -35.17
N VAL A 364 31.78 30.31 -34.44
CA VAL A 364 32.33 31.57 -33.86
C VAL A 364 33.61 31.18 -33.08
N SER A 365 34.72 31.06 -33.81
CA SER A 365 36.06 31.16 -33.25
C SER A 365 36.80 32.29 -33.99
N LEU A 366 36.54 33.53 -33.58
CA LEU A 366 37.41 34.65 -33.91
C LEU A 366 37.53 35.56 -32.68
N LEU A 367 38.78 35.92 -32.39
CA LEU A 367 39.30 36.86 -31.38
C LEU A 367 39.81 36.23 -30.08
N GLU A 368 41.02 35.67 -30.18
CA GLU A 368 42.02 35.75 -29.12
C GLU A 368 43.05 36.84 -29.50
N ASN A 369 43.60 37.51 -28.48
CA ASN A 369 44.59 38.61 -28.45
C ASN A 369 44.03 40.03 -28.30
N VAL A 370 43.90 40.51 -27.06
CA VAL A 370 44.51 41.77 -26.57
C VAL A 370 44.73 41.67 -25.04
N ASP A 371 45.99 41.80 -24.63
CA ASP A 371 46.50 41.99 -23.25
C ASP A 371 45.85 43.18 -22.52
N VAL A 372 45.69 43.14 -21.17
CA VAL A 372 46.11 44.24 -20.27
C VAL A 372 46.35 43.72 -18.84
N ASP A 373 47.47 44.19 -18.31
CA ASP A 373 48.15 44.00 -17.02
C ASP A 373 47.36 43.99 -15.70
N MET A 374 48.01 43.28 -14.76
CA MET A 374 47.84 43.35 -13.32
C MET A 374 48.47 44.64 -12.77
N ASP A 375 47.80 45.35 -11.86
CA ASP A 375 48.48 46.32 -11.02
C ASP A 375 48.05 46.29 -9.55
N LYS A 376 49.08 46.43 -8.71
CA LYS A 376 49.05 46.38 -7.24
C LYS A 376 48.76 47.76 -6.64
N SER A 377 48.37 47.71 -5.37
CA SER A 377 48.64 48.72 -4.31
C SER A 377 47.72 49.96 -4.20
N ASN A 378 47.03 50.03 -3.05
CA ASN A 378 47.10 51.11 -2.02
C ASN A 378 45.83 51.03 -1.14
N LEU A 379 45.85 50.47 0.08
CA LEU A 379 46.47 50.91 1.35
C LEU A 379 45.66 51.99 2.11
N SER A 380 45.32 51.65 3.36
CA SER A 380 45.11 52.53 4.53
C SER A 380 43.77 53.31 4.57
N ASN A 381 42.98 53.42 5.64
CA ASN A 381 43.14 53.39 7.10
C ASN A 381 41.71 53.21 7.69
N LEU A 382 41.38 52.70 8.88
CA LEU A 382 41.87 53.06 10.22
C LEU A 382 41.23 52.11 11.29
N SER A 383 42.08 51.41 12.05
CA SER A 383 42.02 51.01 13.48
C SER A 383 40.68 50.82 14.25
N LYS A 384 40.52 49.66 14.94
CA LYS A 384 40.71 49.48 16.41
C LYS A 384 40.23 48.09 16.90
N SER A 385 41.17 47.30 17.41
CA SER A 385 41.03 46.14 18.33
C SER A 385 40.55 46.58 19.74
N PRO A 386 40.04 45.72 20.67
CA PRO A 386 40.67 44.45 21.09
C PRO A 386 39.79 43.24 21.55
N VAL A 387 40.33 42.04 21.28
CA VAL A 387 40.64 40.89 22.17
C VAL A 387 39.89 40.73 23.53
N ARG A 388 39.22 39.58 23.71
CA ARG A 388 39.40 38.55 24.80
C ARG A 388 38.40 37.39 24.58
N ASN A 389 38.84 36.16 24.23
CA ASN A 389 39.22 35.03 25.12
C ASN A 389 38.06 34.59 26.06
N SER A 390 37.57 33.34 26.12
CA SER A 390 38.20 32.04 25.87
C SER A 390 37.15 30.91 25.75
N THR A 391 37.47 29.90 24.93
CA THR A 391 37.30 28.45 25.16
C THR A 391 35.98 27.87 25.73
N SER A 392 35.28 27.11 24.88
CA SER A 392 34.98 25.70 25.17
C SER A 392 34.81 24.91 23.86
N SER A 393 35.91 24.22 23.57
CA SER A 393 36.09 23.02 22.76
C SER A 393 34.90 22.06 22.62
N ILE A 394 34.77 21.51 21.40
CA ILE A 394 34.57 20.08 21.11
C ILE A 394 33.24 19.49 21.61
N GLN A 395 32.19 19.59 20.79
CA GLN A 395 31.09 18.60 20.67
C GLN A 395 30.04 19.09 19.64
N PHE A 396 30.38 19.16 18.36
CA PHE A 396 29.36 19.42 17.32
C PHE A 396 29.67 18.79 15.96
N SER A 397 30.48 17.73 15.92
CA SER A 397 30.83 17.03 14.67
C SER A 397 30.27 15.60 14.58
N HIS A 398 29.38 15.18 15.50
CA HIS A 398 28.89 13.79 15.54
C HIS A 398 27.38 13.59 15.31
N MET A 399 26.67 14.58 14.76
CA MET A 399 25.21 14.48 14.55
C MET A 399 24.71 14.87 13.14
N LEU A 400 25.59 14.99 12.15
CA LEU A 400 25.22 15.35 10.76
C LEU A 400 25.58 14.31 9.68
N ASN A 401 25.92 13.07 10.04
CA ASN A 401 26.38 12.07 9.06
C ASN A 401 25.52 10.78 8.95
N GLU A 402 24.29 10.73 9.46
CA GLU A 402 23.46 9.50 9.33
C GLU A 402 22.33 9.52 8.29
N ASP A 403 21.99 10.65 7.66
CA ASP A 403 20.91 10.70 6.65
C ASP A 403 21.37 11.25 5.27
N GLY A 404 22.59 10.89 4.85
CA GLY A 404 23.00 11.10 3.46
C GLY A 404 22.42 9.97 2.59
N GLY A 405 21.75 10.28 1.48
CA GLY A 405 21.53 9.33 0.37
C GLY A 405 20.18 8.62 0.24
N GLN A 406 19.26 8.75 1.21
CA GLN A 406 17.92 8.18 1.08
C GLN A 406 17.02 9.11 0.26
N LEU A 407 16.78 8.75 -1.00
CA LEU A 407 15.95 9.55 -1.92
C LEU A 407 14.45 9.31 -1.69
N ILE A 408 14.09 8.10 -1.26
CA ILE A 408 12.75 7.76 -0.78
C ILE A 408 12.67 8.17 0.68
N LYS A 409 11.92 9.22 0.98
CA LYS A 409 11.58 9.55 2.38
C LYS A 409 10.77 8.39 2.97
N LYS A 410 11.36 7.70 3.95
CA LYS A 410 10.62 6.82 4.87
C LYS A 410 9.49 7.65 5.48
N GLU A 411 8.29 7.11 5.49
CA GLU A 411 7.11 7.83 5.94
C GLU A 411 7.28 8.20 7.43
N LEU A 412 7.53 9.48 7.70
CA LEU A 412 7.60 10.00 9.07
C LEU A 412 6.19 10.00 9.66
N VAL A 413 5.86 8.93 10.37
CA VAL A 413 4.62 8.81 11.14
C VAL A 413 4.66 9.83 12.28
N LYS A 414 3.76 10.83 12.27
CA LYS A 414 3.65 11.76 13.39
C LYS A 414 3.21 11.01 14.66
N SER A 415 4.00 11.11 15.71
CA SER A 415 3.67 10.63 17.06
C SER A 415 2.64 11.58 17.70
N GLY A 416 1.48 11.08 18.13
CA GLY A 416 0.49 11.89 18.86
C GLY A 416 -0.98 11.53 18.59
N HIS A 417 -1.88 12.29 19.19
CA HIS A 417 -3.33 12.23 18.98
C HIS A 417 -3.73 12.94 17.68
N VAL A 418 -4.81 12.46 17.05
CA VAL A 418 -5.43 13.12 15.90
C VAL A 418 -5.93 14.49 16.36
N LYS A 419 -5.53 15.55 15.63
CA LYS A 419 -5.92 16.92 15.98
C LYS A 419 -7.40 17.14 15.71
N LEU A 420 -8.11 17.85 16.60
CA LEU A 420 -9.51 18.24 16.41
C LEU A 420 -9.76 19.01 15.09
N SER A 421 -8.72 19.68 14.57
CA SER A 421 -8.76 20.33 13.26
C SER A 421 -9.08 19.38 12.10
N VAL A 422 -8.71 18.10 12.20
CA VAL A 422 -8.98 17.08 11.17
C VAL A 422 -10.47 16.71 11.14
N TYR A 423 -11.08 16.52 12.31
CA TYR A 423 -12.52 16.27 12.41
C TYR A 423 -13.33 17.48 11.91
N HIS A 424 -12.89 18.69 12.26
CA HIS A 424 -13.52 19.91 11.77
C HIS A 424 -13.42 20.05 10.24
N LEU A 425 -12.30 19.66 9.64
CA LEU A 425 -12.14 19.64 8.19
C LEU A 425 -13.08 18.65 7.50
N TYR A 426 -13.27 17.46 8.08
CA TYR A 426 -14.22 16.48 7.56
C TYR A 426 -15.66 17.00 7.65
N LEU A 427 -16.07 17.56 8.80
CA LEU A 427 -17.41 18.17 8.97
C LEU A 427 -17.64 19.34 8.02
N LYS A 428 -16.59 20.14 7.74
CA LYS A 428 -16.66 21.20 6.73
C LYS A 428 -16.88 20.63 5.33
N ALA A 429 -16.18 19.55 4.97
CA ALA A 429 -16.34 18.88 3.68
C ALA A 429 -17.73 18.24 3.52
N ALA A 430 -18.28 17.71 4.62
CA ALA A 430 -19.60 17.10 4.69
C ALA A 430 -20.76 18.11 4.72
N SER A 431 -20.46 19.42 4.81
CA SER A 431 -21.39 20.52 5.09
C SER A 431 -21.95 20.48 6.52
N TYR A 432 -21.83 21.62 7.23
CA TYR A 432 -22.29 21.74 8.62
C TYR A 432 -23.79 21.53 8.78
N TRP A 433 -24.59 22.02 7.83
CA TRP A 433 -26.06 21.91 7.90
C TRP A 433 -26.54 20.45 7.84
N ILE A 434 -26.02 19.66 6.88
CA ILE A 434 -26.40 18.25 6.72
C ILE A 434 -25.92 17.43 7.93
N SER A 435 -24.72 17.72 8.42
CA SER A 435 -24.17 17.08 9.62
C SER A 435 -25.02 17.38 10.87
N PHE A 436 -25.44 18.64 11.05
CA PHE A 436 -26.32 19.04 12.15
C PHE A 436 -27.68 18.33 12.08
N LEU A 437 -28.29 18.31 10.90
CA LEU A 437 -29.56 17.62 10.66
C LEU A 437 -29.46 16.12 10.99
N PHE A 438 -28.35 15.47 10.62
CA PHE A 438 -28.07 14.09 11.01
C PHE A 438 -28.07 13.91 12.53
N PHE A 439 -27.25 14.65 13.28
CA PHE A 439 -27.16 14.49 14.74
C PHE A 439 -28.50 14.80 15.44
N SER A 440 -29.25 15.79 14.96
CA SER A 440 -30.56 16.15 15.50
C SER A 440 -31.58 15.01 15.32
N LEU A 441 -31.74 14.50 14.09
CA LEU A 441 -32.64 13.38 13.81
C LEU A 441 -32.23 12.09 14.51
N TYR A 442 -30.93 11.86 14.62
CA TYR A 442 -30.37 10.68 15.28
C TYR A 442 -30.57 10.72 16.81
N SER A 443 -30.49 11.91 17.42
CA SER A 443 -30.86 12.11 18.82
C SER A 443 -32.37 11.93 19.03
N GLY A 444 -33.19 12.41 18.09
CA GLY A 444 -34.64 12.16 18.08
C GLY A 444 -34.99 10.68 18.05
N PHE A 445 -34.33 9.89 17.19
CA PHE A 445 -34.45 8.43 17.15
C PHE A 445 -34.21 7.81 18.53
N GLN A 446 -33.12 8.17 19.21
CA GLN A 446 -32.82 7.63 20.54
C GLN A 446 -33.82 8.08 21.61
N MET A 447 -34.30 9.32 21.53
CA MET A 447 -35.32 9.83 22.44
C MET A 447 -36.63 9.04 22.31
N PHE A 448 -37.10 8.78 21.08
CA PHE A 448 -38.32 8.00 20.85
C PHE A 448 -38.17 6.53 21.25
N ASN A 449 -36.98 5.93 21.08
CA ASN A 449 -36.68 4.60 21.57
C ASN A 449 -36.83 4.51 23.10
N VAL A 450 -36.28 5.48 23.84
CA VAL A 450 -36.42 5.56 25.31
C VAL A 450 -37.87 5.77 25.72
N LEU A 451 -38.59 6.70 25.08
CA LEU A 451 -40.01 6.95 25.32
C LEU A 451 -40.87 5.70 25.11
N ARG A 452 -40.58 4.92 24.06
CA ARG A 452 -41.28 3.65 23.78
C ARG A 452 -41.04 2.62 24.89
N MET A 453 -39.83 2.54 25.44
CA MET A 453 -39.53 1.64 26.56
C MET A 453 -40.22 2.06 27.85
N PHE A 454 -40.25 3.36 28.18
CA PHE A 454 -41.00 3.85 29.34
C PHE A 454 -42.50 3.64 29.19
N TRP A 455 -43.05 3.85 27.98
CA TRP A 455 -44.45 3.56 27.70
C TRP A 455 -44.78 2.09 27.91
N LEU A 456 -43.92 1.17 27.44
CA LEU A 456 -44.09 -0.26 27.65
C LEU A 456 -44.05 -0.62 29.15
N SER A 457 -43.14 -0.02 29.92
CA SER A 457 -43.07 -0.21 31.38
C SER A 457 -44.36 0.22 32.07
N ALA A 458 -44.87 1.43 31.77
CA ALA A 458 -46.11 1.94 32.34
C ALA A 458 -47.32 1.08 31.94
N TRP A 459 -47.36 0.62 30.68
CA TRP A 459 -48.41 -0.28 30.19
C TRP A 459 -48.41 -1.61 30.97
N THR A 460 -47.25 -2.18 31.28
CA THR A 460 -47.18 -3.47 32.00
C THR A 460 -47.47 -3.35 33.50
N ASP A 461 -47.19 -2.19 34.12
CA ASP A 461 -47.42 -1.95 35.55
C ASP A 461 -48.92 -1.79 35.89
N GLU A 462 -49.73 -1.26 34.96
CA GLU A 462 -51.19 -1.14 35.12
C GLU A 462 -51.94 -2.50 35.22
N TYR A 463 -51.27 -3.62 34.95
CA TYR A 463 -51.83 -4.97 35.17
C TYR A 463 -51.49 -5.56 36.54
N VAL A 464 -50.54 -4.95 37.27
CA VAL A 464 -50.15 -5.37 38.62
C VAL A 464 -50.99 -4.64 39.67
N ASP A 465 -51.29 -3.35 39.45
CA ASP A 465 -52.13 -2.55 40.34
C ASP A 465 -53.59 -2.48 39.85
N TYR A 466 -54.54 -2.85 40.73
CA TYR A 466 -55.99 -2.89 40.44
C TYR A 466 -56.58 -1.47 40.34
N HIS A 467 -56.27 -0.73 39.26
CA HIS A 467 -56.88 0.57 38.97
C HIS A 467 -58.19 0.46 38.19
N GLU A 468 -59.23 1.16 38.65
CA GLU A 468 -60.58 1.18 38.07
C GLU A 468 -60.68 1.88 36.69
N ASN A 469 -59.67 2.67 36.28
CA ASN A 469 -59.64 3.38 34.99
C ASN A 469 -58.63 2.76 34.01
N ARG A 470 -58.99 1.61 33.41
CA ARG A 470 -58.17 0.95 32.39
C ARG A 470 -58.28 1.67 31.04
N THR A 471 -57.15 2.14 30.51
CA THR A 471 -57.10 2.65 29.12
C THR A 471 -57.37 1.51 28.13
N SER A 472 -58.05 1.80 27.02
CA SER A 472 -58.44 0.76 26.06
C SER A 472 -57.20 0.16 25.36
N LEU A 473 -57.25 -1.15 25.10
CA LEU A 473 -56.17 -1.91 24.44
C LEU A 473 -55.72 -1.25 23.12
N GLY A 474 -56.68 -0.73 22.35
CA GLY A 474 -56.42 -0.03 21.08
C GLY A 474 -55.59 1.24 21.25
N VAL A 475 -55.78 2.00 22.33
CA VAL A 475 -54.98 3.21 22.61
C VAL A 475 -53.55 2.82 23.01
N ARG A 476 -53.39 1.77 23.83
CA ARG A 476 -52.07 1.29 24.29
C ARG A 476 -51.20 0.78 23.14
N LEU A 477 -51.76 -0.10 22.30
CA LEU A 477 -51.11 -0.61 21.10
C LEU A 477 -50.87 0.50 20.06
N GLY A 478 -51.82 1.43 19.91
CA GLY A 478 -51.72 2.57 19.01
C GLY A 478 -50.57 3.52 19.37
N VAL A 479 -50.42 3.86 20.65
CA VAL A 479 -49.30 4.70 21.12
C VAL A 479 -47.97 3.97 20.97
N TYR A 480 -47.88 2.69 21.36
CA TYR A 480 -46.65 1.90 21.21
C TYR A 480 -46.22 1.77 19.73
N GLY A 481 -47.16 1.45 18.84
CA GLY A 481 -46.92 1.38 17.40
C GLY A 481 -46.58 2.73 16.78
N GLY A 482 -47.27 3.80 17.18
CA GLY A 482 -46.99 5.17 16.73
C GLY A 482 -45.58 5.64 17.08
N LEU A 483 -45.15 5.42 18.33
CA LEU A 483 -43.79 5.73 18.77
C LEU A 483 -42.74 4.93 17.96
N GLY A 484 -42.98 3.64 17.69
CA GLY A 484 -42.09 2.80 16.89
C GLY A 484 -41.98 3.23 15.41
N ILE A 485 -43.07 3.70 14.80
CA ILE A 485 -43.07 4.23 13.44
C ILE A 485 -42.30 5.56 13.37
N ILE A 486 -42.52 6.45 14.35
CA ILE A 486 -41.79 7.74 14.44
C ILE A 486 -40.30 7.47 14.65
N GLU A 487 -39.94 6.59 15.59
CA GLU A 487 -38.57 6.12 15.84
C GLU A 487 -37.90 5.65 14.53
N SER A 488 -38.55 4.75 13.79
CA SER A 488 -38.02 4.18 12.55
C SER A 488 -37.88 5.20 11.41
N THR A 489 -38.82 6.15 11.35
CA THR A 489 -38.81 7.22 10.35
C THR A 489 -37.68 8.21 10.63
N CYS A 490 -37.51 8.62 11.90
CA CYS A 490 -36.38 9.45 12.33
C CYS A 490 -35.04 8.77 12.04
N TYR A 491 -34.94 7.47 12.32
CA TYR A 491 -33.74 6.69 11.99
C TYR A 491 -33.47 6.68 10.48
N PHE A 492 -34.46 6.36 9.65
CA PHE A 492 -34.29 6.37 8.19
C PHE A 492 -33.87 7.74 7.65
N LEU A 493 -34.51 8.83 8.08
CA LEU A 493 -34.18 10.16 7.62
C LEU A 493 -32.76 10.58 8.07
N SER A 494 -32.35 10.18 9.27
CA SER A 494 -30.97 10.40 9.73
C SER A 494 -29.95 9.68 8.83
N LEU A 495 -30.20 8.43 8.43
CA LEU A 495 -29.31 7.68 7.54
C LEU A 495 -29.21 8.33 6.15
N VAL A 496 -30.33 8.85 5.64
CA VAL A 496 -30.34 9.59 4.37
C VAL A 496 -29.48 10.86 4.48
N CYS A 497 -29.60 11.62 5.57
CA CYS A 497 -28.75 12.79 5.82
C CYS A 497 -27.26 12.41 5.88
N LEU A 498 -26.92 11.32 6.59
CA LEU A 498 -25.55 10.80 6.66
C LEU A 498 -25.00 10.41 5.28
N ALA A 499 -25.81 9.78 4.43
CA ALA A 499 -25.40 9.40 3.08
C ALA A 499 -25.08 10.63 2.21
N PHE A 500 -25.91 11.68 2.28
CA PHE A 500 -25.62 12.93 1.58
C PHE A 500 -24.38 13.64 2.13
N ALA A 501 -24.22 13.68 3.46
CA ALA A 501 -23.04 14.23 4.11
C ALA A 501 -21.75 13.52 3.66
N ALA A 502 -21.78 12.18 3.59
CA ALA A 502 -20.67 11.36 3.13
C ALA A 502 -20.30 11.63 1.65
N LEU A 503 -21.30 11.69 0.77
CA LEU A 503 -21.09 11.99 -0.66
C LEU A 503 -20.50 13.39 -0.86
N SER A 504 -20.98 14.39 -0.12
CA SER A 504 -20.41 15.74 -0.15
C SER A 504 -18.97 15.75 0.35
N ALA A 505 -18.69 15.08 1.48
CA ALA A 505 -17.34 15.00 2.03
C ALA A 505 -16.37 14.33 1.05
N SER A 506 -16.79 13.22 0.45
CA SER A 506 -16.05 12.47 -0.55
C SER A 506 -15.63 13.32 -1.75
N TYR A 507 -16.58 14.03 -2.37
CA TYR A 507 -16.30 14.91 -3.50
C TYR A 507 -15.37 16.08 -3.11
N ASN A 508 -15.68 16.73 -1.99
CA ASN A 508 -14.95 17.92 -1.51
C ASN A 508 -13.54 17.60 -0.99
N LEU A 509 -13.23 16.33 -0.70
CA LEU A 509 -11.88 15.88 -0.35
C LEU A 509 -11.12 15.38 -1.58
N HIS A 510 -11.79 14.65 -2.49
CA HIS A 510 -11.17 14.10 -3.70
C HIS A 510 -10.78 15.18 -4.72
N ALA A 511 -11.68 16.10 -5.07
CA ALA A 511 -11.41 17.09 -6.13
C ALA A 511 -10.18 17.96 -5.83
N PRO A 512 -9.99 18.53 -4.61
CA PRO A 512 -8.79 19.27 -4.29
C PRO A 512 -7.53 18.41 -4.21
N LEU A 513 -7.65 17.13 -3.83
CA LEU A 513 -6.52 16.19 -3.80
C LEU A 513 -5.97 15.98 -5.22
N LEU A 514 -6.85 15.64 -6.16
CA LEU A 514 -6.49 15.43 -7.56
C LEU A 514 -5.91 16.70 -8.20
N HIS A 515 -6.57 17.84 -7.97
CA HIS A 515 -6.16 19.14 -8.48
C HIS A 515 -4.74 19.53 -8.06
N ASN A 516 -4.37 19.23 -6.81
CA ASN A 516 -3.03 19.50 -6.27
C ASN A 516 -2.01 18.47 -6.76
N LEU A 517 -2.38 17.19 -6.84
CA LEU A 517 -1.50 16.13 -7.31
C LEU A 517 -1.03 16.40 -8.75
N LEU A 518 -1.95 16.72 -9.66
CA LEU A 518 -1.62 17.00 -11.07
C LEU A 518 -0.77 18.26 -11.28
N ARG A 519 -0.73 19.16 -10.29
CA ARG A 519 0.10 20.39 -10.31
C ARG A 519 1.35 20.27 -9.43
N SER A 520 1.66 19.07 -8.96
CA SER A 520 2.88 18.82 -8.19
C SER A 520 4.08 18.70 -9.14
N PRO A 521 5.26 19.22 -8.77
CA PRO A 521 6.45 19.16 -9.61
C PRO A 521 6.94 17.71 -9.78
N MET A 522 7.68 17.41 -10.85
CA MET A 522 8.20 16.05 -11.12
C MET A 522 9.00 15.48 -9.94
N SER A 523 9.79 16.33 -9.26
CA SER A 523 10.51 15.97 -8.03
C SER A 523 9.64 15.35 -6.91
N PHE A 524 8.35 15.68 -6.83
CA PHE A 524 7.43 15.04 -5.90
C PHE A 524 7.19 13.57 -6.27
N PHE A 525 7.03 13.28 -7.56
CA PHE A 525 6.82 11.93 -8.08
C PHE A 525 8.09 11.09 -8.02
N ASP A 526 9.27 11.70 -8.14
CA ASP A 526 10.55 10.99 -8.03
C ASP A 526 10.88 10.59 -6.58
N THR A 527 10.47 11.39 -5.61
CA THR A 527 10.73 11.16 -4.17
C THR A 527 9.63 10.38 -3.46
N THR A 528 8.44 10.31 -4.04
CA THR A 528 7.26 9.66 -3.46
C THR A 528 6.95 8.37 -4.20
N PRO A 529 7.03 7.19 -3.57
CA PRO A 529 6.72 5.92 -4.22
C PRO A 529 5.34 5.94 -4.89
N LEU A 530 5.25 5.42 -6.11
CA LEU A 530 3.99 5.42 -6.88
C LEU A 530 2.88 4.68 -6.12
N GLY A 531 3.25 3.59 -5.44
CA GLY A 531 2.34 2.84 -4.56
C GLY A 531 1.70 3.71 -3.48
N ARG A 532 2.41 4.72 -2.96
CA ARG A 532 1.87 5.65 -1.94
C ARG A 532 0.80 6.56 -2.53
N ILE A 533 1.07 7.14 -3.71
CA ILE A 533 0.12 8.02 -4.41
C ILE A 533 -1.15 7.23 -4.77
N LEU A 534 -0.97 6.03 -5.32
CA LEU A 534 -2.08 5.13 -5.64
C LEU A 534 -2.89 4.75 -4.40
N ASN A 535 -2.23 4.41 -3.29
CA ASN A 535 -2.93 4.07 -2.06
C ASN A 535 -3.77 5.24 -1.52
N ARG A 536 -3.30 6.49 -1.69
CA ARG A 536 -4.01 7.71 -1.28
C ARG A 536 -5.23 7.99 -2.16
N CYS A 537 -5.11 7.80 -3.47
CA CYS A 537 -6.22 8.02 -4.40
C CYS A 537 -7.25 6.87 -4.40
N ALA A 538 -6.83 5.64 -4.06
CA ALA A 538 -7.69 4.47 -4.06
C ALA A 538 -8.16 4.10 -2.64
N LYS A 539 -7.26 3.58 -1.79
CA LYS A 539 -7.63 2.97 -0.50
C LYS A 539 -8.11 4.00 0.52
N ASP A 540 -7.43 5.14 0.64
CA ASP A 540 -7.83 6.15 1.63
C ASP A 540 -9.14 6.85 1.23
N ILE A 541 -9.36 7.05 -0.07
CA ILE A 541 -10.64 7.57 -0.58
C ILE A 541 -11.75 6.54 -0.37
N GLU A 542 -11.51 5.24 -0.59
CA GLU A 542 -12.46 4.18 -0.24
C GLU A 542 -12.84 4.21 1.25
N VAL A 543 -11.87 4.51 2.12
CA VAL A 543 -12.09 4.69 3.56
C VAL A 543 -12.99 5.88 3.86
N VAL A 544 -12.74 7.02 3.21
CA VAL A 544 -13.59 8.21 3.33
C VAL A 544 -15.00 7.95 2.79
N ASP A 545 -15.11 7.18 1.70
CA ASP A 545 -16.36 6.94 0.97
C ASP A 545 -17.29 5.97 1.68
N ILE A 546 -16.75 4.83 2.17
CA ILE A 546 -17.55 3.69 2.64
C ILE A 546 -17.47 3.55 4.15
N PHE A 547 -16.27 3.63 4.69
CA PHE A 547 -16.01 3.18 6.05
C PHE A 547 -16.24 4.26 7.09
N LEU A 548 -15.74 5.48 6.86
CA LEU A 548 -15.85 6.58 7.80
C LEU A 548 -17.31 6.93 8.16
N PRO A 549 -18.27 6.99 7.21
CA PRO A 549 -19.68 7.25 7.53
C PRO A 549 -20.29 6.16 8.41
N LEU A 550 -19.97 4.89 8.12
CA LEU A 550 -20.43 3.75 8.93
C LEU A 550 -19.89 3.85 10.36
N ASP A 551 -18.61 4.20 10.52
CA ASP A 551 -17.98 4.31 11.83
C ASP A 551 -18.51 5.50 12.62
N PHE A 552 -18.77 6.65 11.97
CA PHE A 552 -19.44 7.79 12.62
C PHE A 552 -20.84 7.42 13.10
N ARG A 553 -21.60 6.65 12.31
CA ARG A 553 -22.91 6.13 12.75
C ARG A 553 -22.77 5.24 13.97
N TYR A 554 -21.84 4.28 13.96
CA TYR A 554 -21.65 3.38 15.11
C TYR A 554 -21.13 4.12 16.35
N LEU A 555 -20.23 5.09 16.19
CA LEU A 555 -19.76 5.92 17.30
C LEU A 555 -20.92 6.72 17.91
N GLY A 556 -21.73 7.37 17.07
CA GLY A 556 -22.94 8.07 17.49
C GLY A 556 -23.93 7.15 18.20
N LEU A 557 -24.15 5.95 17.67
CA LEU A 557 -24.99 4.92 18.29
C LEU A 557 -24.50 4.61 19.70
N CYS A 558 -23.22 4.24 19.84
CA CYS A 558 -22.68 3.82 21.12
C CYS A 558 -22.71 4.95 22.16
N ILE A 559 -22.37 6.19 21.78
CA ILE A 559 -22.36 7.32 22.72
C ILE A 559 -23.79 7.63 23.21
N LEU A 560 -24.74 7.77 22.29
CA LEU A 560 -26.12 8.12 22.67
C LEU A 560 -26.82 6.99 23.41
N GLN A 561 -26.54 5.74 23.04
CA GLN A 561 -27.10 4.56 23.71
C GLN A 561 -26.49 4.34 25.09
N LEU A 562 -25.18 4.60 25.27
CA LEU A 562 -24.57 4.63 26.60
C LEU A 562 -25.18 5.72 27.47
N LEU A 563 -25.36 6.94 26.93
CA LEU A 563 -25.98 8.03 27.67
C LEU A 563 -27.43 7.71 28.04
N SER A 564 -28.20 7.10 27.14
CA SER A 564 -29.60 6.75 27.41
C SER A 564 -29.73 5.63 28.45
N THR A 565 -28.94 4.56 28.33
CA THR A 565 -28.93 3.45 29.31
C THR A 565 -28.49 3.92 30.69
N LEU A 566 -27.43 4.73 30.77
CA LEU A 566 -27.00 5.35 32.04
C LEU A 566 -28.09 6.26 32.63
N THR A 567 -28.77 7.05 31.80
CA THR A 567 -29.87 7.91 32.26
C THR A 567 -31.03 7.07 32.83
N ILE A 568 -31.41 5.97 32.18
CA ILE A 568 -32.44 5.04 32.67
C ILE A 568 -32.04 4.43 34.02
N ILE A 569 -30.79 3.97 34.15
CA ILE A 569 -30.29 3.37 35.40
C ILE A 569 -30.26 4.39 36.53
N VAL A 570 -29.86 5.64 36.27
CA VAL A 570 -29.82 6.70 37.28
C VAL A 570 -31.23 7.12 37.72
N ILE A 571 -32.18 7.23 36.78
CA ILE A 571 -33.58 7.52 37.11
C ILE A 571 -34.19 6.39 37.95
N SER A 572 -33.90 5.13 37.61
CA SER A 572 -34.49 3.98 38.28
C SER A 572 -33.81 3.63 39.61
N THR A 573 -32.49 3.83 39.72
CA THR A 573 -31.67 3.51 40.90
C THR A 573 -30.60 4.58 41.13
N PRO A 574 -30.92 5.69 41.81
CA PRO A 574 -29.97 6.81 42.03
C PRO A 574 -28.71 6.41 42.80
N ILE A 575 -28.81 5.44 43.72
CA ILE A 575 -27.69 4.92 44.54
C ILE A 575 -26.60 4.29 43.65
N PHE A 576 -26.97 3.78 42.47
CA PHE A 576 -26.04 3.16 41.53
C PHE A 576 -24.94 4.11 41.02
N VAL A 577 -25.15 5.43 41.11
CA VAL A 577 -24.14 6.44 40.75
C VAL A 577 -22.84 6.24 41.53
N VAL A 578 -22.91 5.82 42.80
CA VAL A 578 -21.73 5.56 43.64
C VAL A 578 -20.89 4.40 43.09
N VAL A 579 -21.54 3.38 42.52
CA VAL A 579 -20.90 2.20 41.91
C VAL A 579 -20.29 2.54 40.54
N LEU A 580 -20.88 3.48 39.82
CA LEU A 580 -20.43 3.89 38.49
C LEU A 580 -19.07 4.61 38.51
N VAL A 581 -18.79 5.40 39.56
CA VAL A 581 -17.53 6.14 39.70
C VAL A 581 -16.28 5.23 39.70
N PRO A 582 -16.15 4.21 40.57
CA PRO A 582 -14.99 3.32 40.55
C PRO A 582 -14.88 2.51 39.25
N LEU A 583 -16.01 2.11 38.65
CA LEU A 583 -16.03 1.43 37.35
C LEU A 583 -15.50 2.33 36.22
N ALA A 584 -15.88 3.60 36.20
CA ALA A 584 -15.39 4.57 35.23
C ALA A 584 -13.86 4.79 35.36
N ILE A 585 -13.32 4.74 36.58
CA ILE A 585 -11.87 4.83 36.83
C ILE A 585 -11.14 3.59 36.26
N ILE A 586 -11.64 2.38 36.52
CA ILE A 586 -11.06 1.14 35.97
C ILE A 586 -11.11 1.16 34.44
N TYR A 587 -12.24 1.57 33.88
CA TYR A 587 -12.42 1.70 32.44
C TYR A 587 -11.46 2.72 31.81
N TYR A 588 -11.29 3.89 32.46
CA TYR A 588 -10.32 4.90 32.04
C TYR A 588 -8.88 4.35 32.05
N PHE A 589 -8.52 3.55 33.07
CA PHE A 589 -7.22 2.90 33.13
C PHE A 589 -7.02 1.96 31.93
N PHE A 590 -7.97 1.05 31.65
CA PHE A 590 -7.87 0.15 30.49
C PHE A 590 -7.75 0.90 29.16
N LEU A 591 -8.52 1.97 28.96
CA LEU A 591 -8.40 2.82 27.76
C LEU A 591 -7.03 3.49 27.65
N ARG A 592 -6.47 3.96 28.78
CA ARG A 592 -5.16 4.62 28.80
C ARG A 592 -4.02 3.70 28.38
N PHE A 593 -4.10 2.41 28.68
CA PHE A 593 -3.11 1.41 28.20
C PHE A 593 -3.40 0.92 26.79
N TYR A 594 -4.68 0.64 26.49
CA TYR A 594 -5.07 0.04 25.23
C TYR A 594 -4.86 0.98 24.03
N VAL A 595 -5.33 2.23 24.13
CA VAL A 595 -5.38 3.14 22.97
C VAL A 595 -3.99 3.46 22.42
N PRO A 596 -2.95 3.77 23.23
CA PRO A 596 -1.61 3.97 22.71
C PRO A 596 -1.02 2.69 22.10
N THR A 597 -1.21 1.54 22.74
CA THR A 597 -0.65 0.26 22.30
C THR A 597 -1.26 -0.20 20.97
N SER A 598 -2.59 -0.22 20.87
CA SER A 598 -3.33 -0.58 19.66
C SER A 598 -2.93 0.32 18.48
N ARG A 599 -2.78 1.63 18.71
CA ARG A 599 -2.36 2.58 17.69
C ARG A 599 -0.95 2.30 17.16
N GLN A 600 0.01 2.02 18.04
CA GLN A 600 1.37 1.68 17.61
C GLN A 600 1.40 0.35 16.85
N LEU A 601 0.69 -0.67 17.34
CA LEU A 601 0.58 -1.95 16.65
C LEU A 601 -0.04 -1.80 15.26
N LYS A 602 -1.07 -0.96 15.11
CA LYS A 602 -1.69 -0.69 13.81
C LYS A 602 -0.77 0.06 12.86
N ARG A 603 0.03 1.00 13.37
CA ARG A 603 1.05 1.69 12.58
C ARG A 603 2.11 0.73 12.07
N LEU A 604 2.61 -0.16 12.94
CA LEU A 604 3.53 -1.21 12.54
C LEU A 604 2.90 -2.14 11.49
N GLU A 605 1.63 -2.54 11.66
CA GLU A 605 0.90 -3.35 10.68
C GLU A 605 0.84 -2.67 9.29
N SER A 606 0.54 -1.36 9.25
CA SER A 606 0.47 -0.59 8.00
C SER A 606 1.84 -0.46 7.32
N THR A 607 2.88 -0.11 8.09
CA THR A 607 4.25 0.05 7.56
C THR A 607 4.82 -1.26 7.01
N HIS A 608 4.55 -2.40 7.64
CA HIS A 608 5.05 -3.70 7.18
C HIS A 608 4.22 -4.31 6.04
N ARG A 609 3.07 -3.74 5.70
CA ARG A 609 2.23 -4.22 4.60
C ARG A 609 2.76 -3.78 3.23
N SER A 610 3.21 -2.54 3.08
CA SER A 610 3.67 -2.00 1.79
C SER A 610 4.84 -2.75 1.18
N PRO A 611 5.88 -3.15 1.94
CA PRO A 611 7.02 -3.89 1.40
C PRO A 611 6.65 -5.23 0.73
N ILE A 612 5.57 -5.89 1.17
CA ILE A 612 5.08 -7.13 0.54
C ILE A 612 4.74 -6.88 -0.93
N TYR A 613 3.99 -5.81 -1.21
CA TYR A 613 3.57 -5.48 -2.57
C TYR A 613 4.74 -5.00 -3.44
N SER A 614 5.64 -4.17 -2.87
CA SER A 614 6.83 -3.71 -3.59
C SER A 614 7.76 -4.87 -3.95
N HIS A 615 8.05 -5.77 -3.00
CA HIS A 615 8.87 -6.96 -3.25
C HIS A 615 8.24 -7.88 -4.29
N PHE A 616 6.93 -8.12 -4.21
CA PHE A 616 6.20 -8.94 -5.18
C PHE A 616 6.23 -8.33 -6.59
N SER A 617 5.98 -7.02 -6.72
CA SER A 617 5.99 -6.34 -8.02
C SER A 617 7.39 -6.32 -8.66
N GLU A 618 8.43 -6.10 -7.85
CA GLU A 618 9.82 -6.12 -8.30
C GLU A 618 10.23 -7.51 -8.77
N THR A 619 9.83 -8.56 -8.05
CA THR A 619 10.09 -9.97 -8.39
C THR A 619 9.44 -10.36 -9.72
N ILE A 620 8.20 -9.93 -9.98
CA ILE A 620 7.51 -10.20 -11.26
C ILE A 620 8.25 -9.56 -12.43
N GLN A 621 8.63 -8.28 -12.29
CA GLN A 621 9.34 -7.56 -13.35
C GLN A 621 10.72 -8.16 -13.64
N GLY A 622 11.38 -8.72 -12.63
CA GLY A 622 12.71 -9.33 -12.73
C GLY A 622 12.73 -10.85 -12.89
N ALA A 623 11.59 -11.50 -13.10
CA ALA A 623 11.46 -12.95 -12.97
C ALA A 623 12.47 -13.74 -13.81
N ALA A 624 12.64 -13.39 -15.09
CA ALA A 624 13.61 -14.01 -15.99
C ALA A 624 15.06 -13.80 -15.51
N THR A 625 15.38 -12.62 -14.96
CA THR A 625 16.71 -12.31 -14.43
C THR A 625 17.00 -13.13 -13.16
N ILE A 626 16.03 -13.24 -12.25
CA ILE A 626 16.15 -14.02 -11.01
C ILE A 626 16.37 -15.51 -11.32
N ARG A 627 15.63 -16.05 -12.30
CA ARG A 627 15.78 -17.43 -12.77
C ARG A 627 17.12 -17.64 -13.49
N ALA A 628 17.56 -16.71 -14.32
CA ALA A 628 18.84 -16.78 -15.02
C ALA A 628 20.03 -16.91 -14.05
N PHE A 629 20.05 -16.11 -12.99
CA PHE A 629 21.09 -16.15 -11.96
C PHE A 629 20.91 -17.30 -10.94
N ASN A 630 19.85 -18.10 -11.04
CA ASN A 630 19.51 -19.17 -10.11
C ASN A 630 19.39 -18.71 -8.64
N LYS A 631 18.69 -17.59 -8.43
CA LYS A 631 18.54 -16.92 -7.12
C LYS A 631 17.12 -17.04 -6.53
N VAL A 632 16.29 -17.93 -7.05
CA VAL A 632 14.88 -18.09 -6.67
C VAL A 632 14.71 -18.33 -5.16
N GLU A 633 15.55 -19.18 -4.57
CA GLU A 633 15.51 -19.50 -3.14
C GLU A 633 15.81 -18.31 -2.22
N GLU A 634 16.76 -17.45 -2.60
CA GLU A 634 17.09 -16.24 -1.84
C GLU A 634 15.91 -15.25 -1.85
N PHE A 635 15.27 -15.06 -3.00
CA PHE A 635 14.06 -14.22 -3.11
C PHE A 635 12.86 -14.84 -2.38
N ARG A 636 12.72 -16.18 -2.37
CA ARG A 636 11.68 -16.88 -1.60
C ARG A 636 11.84 -16.62 -0.10
N ASN A 637 13.06 -16.76 0.41
CA ASN A 637 13.35 -16.52 1.82
C ASN A 637 13.19 -15.05 2.20
N ALA A 638 13.60 -14.12 1.33
CA ALA A 638 13.37 -12.69 1.52
C ALA A 638 11.87 -12.36 1.60
N SER A 639 11.06 -12.92 0.69
CA SER A 639 9.60 -12.78 0.71
C SER A 639 8.99 -13.31 2.01
N GLY A 640 9.43 -14.49 2.46
CA GLY A 640 9.01 -15.09 3.73
C GLY A 640 9.28 -14.17 4.92
N ASN A 641 10.49 -13.62 5.01
CA ASN A 641 10.86 -12.68 6.08
C ASN A 641 9.99 -11.41 6.11
N VAL A 642 9.67 -10.86 4.94
CA VAL A 642 8.82 -9.66 4.83
C VAL A 642 7.37 -9.98 5.27
N VAL A 643 6.84 -11.14 4.87
CA VAL A 643 5.50 -11.59 5.28
C VAL A 643 5.44 -11.90 6.77
N ASP A 644 6.45 -12.58 7.32
CA ASP A 644 6.53 -12.91 8.75
C ASP A 644 6.56 -11.67 9.64
N ALA A 645 7.29 -10.62 9.23
CA ALA A 645 7.31 -9.35 9.94
C ALA A 645 5.91 -8.71 10.01
N PHE A 646 5.16 -8.74 8.90
CA PHE A 646 3.76 -8.30 8.87
C PHE A 646 2.85 -9.16 9.75
N ILE A 647 2.95 -10.48 9.67
CA ILE A 647 2.13 -11.41 10.46
C ILE A 647 2.35 -11.19 11.96
N LYS A 648 3.60 -11.03 12.42
CA LYS A 648 3.93 -10.74 13.83
C LYS A 648 3.20 -9.50 14.35
N CYS A 649 3.19 -8.42 13.56
CA CYS A 649 2.49 -7.18 13.91
C CYS A 649 0.97 -7.37 13.93
N ARG A 650 0.42 -8.01 12.89
CA ARG A 650 -1.01 -8.26 12.76
C ARG A 650 -1.54 -9.15 13.89
N TYR A 651 -0.82 -10.21 14.22
CA TYR A 651 -1.15 -11.13 15.31
C TYR A 651 -1.21 -10.39 16.65
N SER A 652 -0.19 -9.58 16.96
CA SER A 652 -0.15 -8.77 18.17
C SER A 652 -1.36 -7.83 18.28
N ASN A 653 -1.78 -7.21 17.16
CA ASN A 653 -3.00 -6.40 17.12
C ASN A 653 -4.26 -7.24 17.41
N VAL A 654 -4.39 -8.44 16.86
CA VAL A 654 -5.53 -9.35 17.16
C VAL A 654 -5.56 -9.72 18.65
N VAL A 655 -4.42 -10.06 19.24
CA VAL A 655 -4.32 -10.41 20.67
C VAL A 655 -4.70 -9.22 21.55
N SER A 656 -4.20 -8.02 21.25
CA SER A 656 -4.58 -6.77 21.94
C SER A 656 -6.10 -6.53 21.88
N ASN A 657 -6.72 -6.78 20.73
CA ASN A 657 -8.17 -6.67 20.56
C ASN A 657 -8.96 -7.70 21.37
N ARG A 658 -8.40 -8.89 21.61
CA ARG A 658 -9.01 -9.91 22.48
C ARG A 658 -8.86 -9.55 23.95
N TRP A 659 -7.68 -9.07 24.34
CA TRP A 659 -7.38 -8.63 25.70
C TRP A 659 -8.37 -7.57 26.20
N LEU A 660 -8.61 -6.51 25.39
CA LEU A 660 -9.57 -5.46 25.77
C LEU A 660 -10.98 -6.03 25.93
N ALA A 661 -11.40 -6.90 25.03
CA ALA A 661 -12.76 -7.43 25.03
C ALA A 661 -13.07 -8.23 26.29
N ILE A 662 -12.19 -9.14 26.67
CA ILE A 662 -12.36 -9.95 27.89
C ILE A 662 -12.50 -9.05 29.12
N ARG A 663 -11.72 -7.96 29.20
CA ARG A 663 -11.78 -7.01 30.31
C ARG A 663 -13.03 -6.15 30.32
N LEU A 664 -13.51 -5.71 29.15
CA LEU A 664 -14.76 -4.96 29.03
C LEU A 664 -15.99 -5.83 29.32
N GLU A 665 -16.02 -7.07 28.83
CA GLU A 665 -17.07 -8.04 29.13
C GLU A 665 -17.10 -8.35 30.64
N PHE A 666 -15.93 -8.47 31.29
CA PHE A 666 -15.85 -8.63 32.74
C PHE A 666 -16.42 -7.43 33.51
N ILE A 667 -16.13 -6.19 33.08
CA ILE A 667 -16.73 -4.99 33.68
C ILE A 667 -18.24 -4.98 33.49
N GLY A 668 -18.73 -5.35 32.30
CA GLY A 668 -20.16 -5.47 32.01
C GLY A 668 -20.83 -6.44 32.97
N ASN A 669 -20.30 -7.65 33.12
CA ASN A 669 -20.86 -8.65 34.03
C ASN A 669 -20.84 -8.20 35.50
N LEU A 670 -19.84 -7.39 35.88
CA LEU A 670 -19.75 -6.83 37.23
C LEU A 670 -20.78 -5.71 37.46
N VAL A 671 -21.07 -4.89 36.45
CA VAL A 671 -22.20 -3.95 36.46
C VAL A 671 -23.50 -4.70 36.69
N ASP A 672 -23.75 -5.76 35.89
CA ASP A 672 -24.98 -6.56 35.95
C ASP A 672 -25.16 -7.25 37.31
N SER A 673 -24.06 -7.73 37.90
CA SER A 673 -24.11 -8.37 39.21
C SER A 673 -24.37 -7.37 40.33
N LEU A 674 -23.76 -6.17 40.27
CA LEU A 674 -23.91 -5.14 41.30
C LEU A 674 -25.27 -4.44 41.25
N THR A 675 -25.84 -4.22 40.06
CA THR A 675 -27.23 -3.72 39.93
C THR A 675 -28.20 -4.69 40.61
N LEU A 676 -28.05 -6.00 40.38
CA LEU A 676 -28.88 -7.04 40.97
C LEU A 676 -28.75 -7.11 42.51
N ILE A 677 -27.52 -7.04 43.03
CA ILE A 677 -27.26 -7.03 44.48
C ILE A 677 -27.87 -5.79 45.14
N SER A 678 -27.64 -4.60 44.56
CA SER A 678 -28.11 -3.33 45.15
C SER A 678 -29.64 -3.28 45.32
N ARG A 679 -30.37 -3.92 44.41
CA ARG A 679 -31.83 -4.03 44.47
C ARG A 679 -32.33 -5.11 45.42
N CYS A 680 -31.67 -6.27 45.52
CA CYS A 680 -32.03 -7.29 46.52
C CYS A 680 -31.93 -6.76 47.97
N SER A 681 -31.05 -5.79 48.22
CA SER A 681 -30.85 -5.17 49.53
C SER A 681 -31.79 -4.00 49.87
N LEU A 682 -32.51 -3.42 48.90
CA LEU A 682 -33.31 -2.19 49.08
C LEU A 682 -34.74 -2.38 48.57
N LEU A 683 -35.63 -2.81 49.48
CA LEU A 683 -37.10 -2.84 49.41
C LEU A 683 -37.77 -3.63 48.25
N PRO A 684 -38.68 -4.60 48.54
CA PRO A 684 -39.46 -5.34 47.54
C PRO A 684 -40.58 -4.53 46.84
N ALA A 685 -40.54 -3.20 46.88
CA ALA A 685 -41.66 -2.32 46.52
C ALA A 685 -41.50 -1.57 45.17
N VAL A 686 -40.57 -2.00 44.32
CA VAL A 686 -40.35 -1.39 42.99
C VAL A 686 -40.78 -2.39 41.90
N SER A 687 -41.56 -1.92 40.91
CA SER A 687 -42.23 -2.77 39.92
C SER A 687 -41.28 -3.68 39.13
N ASP A 688 -41.72 -4.93 38.90
CA ASP A 688 -41.05 -5.94 38.08
C ASP A 688 -40.65 -5.40 36.68
N ALA A 689 -41.36 -4.40 36.15
CA ALA A 689 -41.04 -3.75 34.89
C ALA A 689 -39.69 -3.01 34.88
N THR A 690 -39.31 -2.35 35.98
CA THR A 690 -38.01 -1.68 36.06
C THR A 690 -36.85 -2.65 36.22
N LEU A 691 -37.07 -3.83 36.82
CA LEU A 691 -36.07 -4.91 36.92
C LEU A 691 -35.63 -5.35 35.52
N VAL A 692 -36.60 -5.69 34.66
CA VAL A 692 -36.30 -6.19 33.32
C VAL A 692 -35.88 -5.05 32.38
N ALA A 693 -36.31 -3.80 32.60
CA ALA A 693 -35.77 -2.64 31.89
C ALA A 693 -34.29 -2.37 32.23
N THR A 694 -33.86 -2.60 33.48
CA THR A 694 -32.44 -2.54 33.86
C THR A 694 -31.63 -3.71 33.35
N GLU A 695 -32.15 -4.94 33.36
CA GLU A 695 -31.51 -6.10 32.72
C GLU A 695 -31.38 -5.90 31.21
N HIS A 696 -32.40 -5.34 30.56
CA HIS A 696 -32.35 -4.96 29.15
C HIS A 696 -31.32 -3.86 28.89
N ALA A 697 -31.23 -2.83 29.75
CA ALA A 697 -30.21 -1.78 29.65
C ALA A 697 -28.79 -2.33 29.86
N CYS A 698 -28.61 -3.30 30.76
CA CYS A 698 -27.37 -4.02 31.02
C CYS A 698 -26.96 -4.94 29.86
N CYS A 699 -27.90 -5.72 29.30
CA CYS A 699 -27.68 -6.52 28.09
C CYS A 699 -27.35 -5.64 26.88
N CYS A 700 -28.00 -4.49 26.75
CA CYS A 700 -27.65 -3.46 25.79
C CYS A 700 -26.23 -2.94 26.03
N LEU A 701 -25.84 -2.61 27.27
CA LEU A 701 -24.47 -2.21 27.63
C LEU A 701 -23.43 -3.28 27.25
N HIS A 702 -23.75 -4.57 27.44
CA HIS A 702 -22.88 -5.68 27.07
C HIS A 702 -22.74 -5.82 25.54
N CYS A 703 -23.85 -5.74 24.81
CA CYS A 703 -23.86 -5.74 23.34
C CYS A 703 -23.20 -4.47 22.76
N ASP A 704 -23.37 -3.34 23.43
CA ASP A 704 -22.77 -2.06 23.07
C ASP A 704 -21.29 -2.00 23.41
N ALA A 705 -20.80 -2.67 24.46
CA ALA A 705 -19.37 -2.79 24.72
C ALA A 705 -18.67 -3.54 23.56
N THR A 706 -19.32 -4.57 22.99
CA THR A 706 -18.81 -5.26 21.79
C THR A 706 -18.92 -4.43 20.50
N THR A 707 -19.90 -3.54 20.41
CA THR A 707 -20.09 -2.62 19.27
C THR A 707 -19.17 -1.40 19.37
N PHE A 708 -18.96 -0.90 20.58
CA PHE A 708 -18.02 0.14 20.98
C PHE A 708 -16.57 -0.33 20.79
N ARG A 709 -16.29 -1.61 21.05
CA ARG A 709 -15.04 -2.28 20.64
C ARG A 709 -14.82 -2.20 19.13
N ARG A 710 -15.85 -2.44 18.32
CA ARG A 710 -15.76 -2.35 16.85
C ARG A 710 -15.62 -0.90 16.37
N SER A 711 -16.31 0.04 17.00
CA SER A 711 -16.31 1.46 16.60
C SER A 711 -15.09 2.23 17.09
N ILE A 712 -14.55 1.98 18.29
CA ILE A 712 -13.25 2.52 18.71
C ILE A 712 -12.15 2.02 17.79
N ASN A 713 -12.12 0.72 17.50
CA ASN A 713 -11.11 0.17 16.61
C ASN A 713 -11.24 0.78 15.22
N ALA A 714 -12.44 0.83 14.65
CA ALA A 714 -12.63 1.38 13.31
C ALA A 714 -12.39 2.90 13.23
N ALA A 715 -12.82 3.67 14.24
CA ALA A 715 -12.62 5.12 14.29
C ALA A 715 -11.14 5.50 14.49
N TYR A 716 -10.40 4.80 15.36
CA TYR A 716 -8.97 5.06 15.54
C TYR A 716 -8.11 4.50 14.39
N GLU A 717 -8.49 3.36 13.79
CA GLU A 717 -7.80 2.76 12.64
C GLU A 717 -7.82 3.68 11.41
N LYS A 718 -8.94 4.37 11.16
CA LYS A 718 -9.16 5.13 9.92
C LYS A 718 -8.96 6.64 10.05
N CYS A 719 -8.99 7.19 11.26
CA CYS A 719 -8.62 8.59 11.47
C CYS A 719 -7.13 8.88 11.16
N ASP A 720 -6.23 7.90 11.36
CA ASP A 720 -4.82 8.03 10.95
C ASP A 720 -4.70 8.07 9.40
N GLU A 721 -5.57 7.36 8.66
CA GLU A 721 -5.63 7.38 7.18
C GLU A 721 -6.18 8.72 6.64
N VAL A 722 -7.26 9.25 7.24
CA VAL A 722 -7.80 10.58 6.91
C VAL A 722 -6.78 11.68 7.20
N GLN A 723 -6.04 11.59 8.30
CA GLN A 723 -4.98 12.56 8.63
C GLN A 723 -3.89 12.61 7.56
N CYS A 724 -3.64 11.51 6.86
CA CYS A 724 -2.66 11.48 5.79
C CYS A 724 -3.16 12.10 4.48
N VAL A 725 -4.45 11.94 4.14
CA VAL A 725 -5.07 12.67 3.01
C VAL A 725 -5.06 14.18 3.28
N VAL A 726 -5.32 14.59 4.53
CA VAL A 726 -5.24 16.00 4.96
C VAL A 726 -3.81 16.53 4.94
N ARG A 727 -2.80 15.69 5.19
CA ARG A 727 -1.38 16.05 5.15
C ARG A 727 -0.90 16.40 3.74
N ALA A 728 -1.36 15.70 2.70
CA ALA A 728 -1.04 16.05 1.30
C ALA A 728 -1.49 17.47 0.94
N ARG A 729 -2.58 17.94 1.54
CA ARG A 729 -3.06 19.33 1.39
C ARG A 729 -2.20 20.34 2.16
N ASP A 730 -1.68 19.98 3.33
CA ASP A 730 -0.91 20.87 4.21
C ASP A 730 0.59 20.92 3.87
N GLU A 731 1.18 19.86 3.31
CA GLU A 731 2.61 19.84 2.91
C GLU A 731 2.92 20.92 1.87
N ARG A 732 1.97 21.23 0.98
CA ARG A 732 2.07 22.36 0.06
C ARG A 732 2.01 23.72 0.77
N LYS A 733 1.21 23.87 1.83
CA LYS A 733 1.15 25.12 2.63
C LYS A 733 2.41 25.35 3.44
N SER A 734 3.05 24.29 3.94
CA SER A 734 4.37 24.39 4.59
C SER A 734 5.47 24.69 3.59
N ASP A 735 5.47 24.07 2.40
CA ASP A 735 6.48 24.35 1.37
C ASP A 735 6.31 25.75 0.76
N LEU A 736 5.08 26.25 0.60
CA LEU A 736 4.79 27.65 0.26
C LEU A 736 5.18 28.62 1.37
N LYS A 737 5.00 28.26 2.65
CA LYS A 737 5.49 29.08 3.78
C LYS A 737 7.02 29.09 3.87
N ILE A 738 7.69 27.97 3.59
CA ILE A 738 9.16 27.85 3.58
C ILE A 738 9.73 28.63 2.38
N ARG A 739 9.11 28.56 1.20
CA ARG A 739 9.47 29.41 0.04
C ARG A 739 9.22 30.89 0.29
N ASN A 740 8.08 31.27 0.87
CA ASN A 740 7.79 32.67 1.17
C ASN A 740 8.62 33.22 2.34
N SER A 741 9.09 32.36 3.27
CA SER A 741 10.03 32.75 4.34
C SER A 741 11.49 32.90 3.87
N LYS A 742 11.85 32.34 2.70
CA LYS A 742 13.17 32.51 2.08
C LYS A 742 13.26 33.74 1.16
N VAL A 743 12.15 34.43 0.90
CA VAL A 743 12.08 35.62 0.03
C VAL A 743 11.74 36.91 0.81
N GLY A 744 11.44 36.82 2.11
CA GLY A 744 11.25 37.98 2.98
C GLY A 744 12.20 37.93 4.16
N GLY A 745 13.26 38.72 4.11
CA GLY A 745 14.16 38.91 5.26
C GLY A 745 13.53 39.75 6.37
N SER A 746 14.04 39.51 7.57
CA SER A 746 14.05 40.37 8.75
C SER A 746 12.78 40.45 9.63
N GLU A 747 13.07 40.28 10.92
CA GLU A 747 12.29 40.64 12.11
C GLU A 747 11.22 39.69 12.68
N LYS A 748 11.39 39.51 14.00
CA LYS A 748 10.50 38.95 15.02
C LYS A 748 10.36 37.43 15.08
N TYR A 749 11.21 36.81 15.89
CA TYR A 749 10.78 35.87 16.94
C TYR A 749 11.78 35.87 18.11
N GLN A 750 11.57 36.82 19.03
CA GLN A 750 12.03 36.71 20.42
C GLN A 750 10.86 36.17 21.24
N ASN A 751 11.17 35.33 22.22
CA ASN A 751 10.30 34.75 23.24
C ASN A 751 9.46 33.54 22.82
N ILE A 752 9.93 32.34 23.20
CA ILE A 752 9.36 31.51 24.27
C ILE A 752 10.36 30.36 24.54
N ARG A 753 11.07 30.46 25.66
CA ARG A 753 11.85 29.39 26.31
C ARG A 753 11.19 29.14 27.68
N SER A 754 10.66 27.93 27.88
CA SER A 754 10.35 27.21 29.14
C SER A 754 9.18 26.28 28.82
N ALA A 755 9.14 24.97 29.05
CA ALA A 755 9.80 24.08 29.99
C ALA A 755 10.03 22.73 29.25
N GLY A 756 11.05 21.94 29.54
CA GLY A 756 11.17 21.16 30.77
C GLY A 756 11.70 19.78 30.35
N SER A 757 12.93 19.50 30.76
CA SER A 757 13.65 18.24 30.60
C SER A 757 12.83 17.06 31.10
N TRP A 758 12.67 15.98 30.31
CA TRP A 758 12.67 14.61 30.85
C TRP A 758 13.43 13.66 29.93
N LYS A 759 14.55 13.18 30.47
CA LYS A 759 15.45 12.15 29.93
C LYS A 759 14.73 10.82 29.76
N SER A 760 15.27 10.05 28.83
CA SER A 760 15.11 8.61 28.61
C SER A 760 14.75 7.78 29.85
N LYS A 761 13.79 6.87 29.68
CA LYS A 761 13.86 5.50 30.19
C LYS A 761 12.95 4.62 29.33
N VAL A 762 13.57 3.91 28.39
CA VAL A 762 12.99 2.72 27.75
C VAL A 762 13.42 1.55 28.62
N GLU A 763 12.54 1.12 29.52
CA GLU A 763 12.63 -0.19 30.16
C GLU A 763 11.49 -1.02 29.56
N ILE A 764 11.87 -1.89 28.61
CA ILE A 764 11.03 -3.00 28.17
C ILE A 764 11.09 -4.02 29.29
N VAL A 765 10.07 -4.03 30.16
CA VAL A 765 9.85 -5.16 31.05
C VAL A 765 9.05 -6.19 30.28
N THR A 766 9.78 -7.19 29.80
CA THR A 766 9.29 -8.52 29.48
C THR A 766 8.68 -9.12 30.75
N CYS A 767 7.40 -9.46 30.71
CA CYS A 767 6.83 -10.47 31.61
C CYS A 767 5.62 -11.13 30.93
N LEU A 768 5.83 -12.41 30.63
CA LEU A 768 4.90 -13.54 30.45
C LEU A 768 3.42 -13.24 30.21
#